data_AF-A0A3S0BQ48-F1
#
_entry.id   AF-A0A3S0BQ48-F1
#
_cell.length_a   1.000
_cell.length_b   1.000
_cell.length_c   1.000
_cell.angle_alpha   90.00
_cell.angle_beta   90.00
_cell.angle_gamma   90.00
#
_symmetry.space_group_name_H-M   'P 1'
#
loop_
_entity.id
_entity.type
_entity.pdbx_description
1 polymer ?
#
loop_
_entity_poly.entity_id
_entity_poly.type
_entity_poly.pdbx_seq_one_letter_code
_entity_poly.pdbx_strand_id
1 'polypeptide(L)'
;MKKQQLFTYFIVFFCVLSFSQTKEDVAKITKDYNFAKIQEKISYYRQLEEKQRAKAIEMANKNNWPIFIKGDDGSFKQLMNVTPDGHPIYYATTNVNAAKSTRANFLNTGGGMGLTLDGQGMIARVWDGGTVRRTHSGFGGRVTTVDDISGISYSDHATHVTGTILALPWSTASAGVKGMATLATARTFNWDNDESEALSEVLGGMLISNHSYGVPIGSGSSILPAWYIGAYTDAARSWDEITYLSPYYLPVMSAGNDGTNNNNPNPIAIGYDKLTGNKTSKNTLIVANANDAVINTDGSLFSVSINTSSSQGPTDDRRIKPDITGNGTGLTSTISTSNTATASFSGTSMASPNVAGTLLLLQQHQKNLTNSFMKSSTLRGLACHTADDAGNLGPDAKMGWGLLNAKKAAETITGNGLTSWISEENLTQGQTFNITVKSNGGSSNPLIASITWTDLPGIANNGTLGDNDITPVLVNDLDIRITKDGTTFYPWKLQSNPSALAVRNGDNNVDNIEVIKIDAPSAGDYVISVTHKGNLVSGSQNYSLIITGITSDFSLISKSEDLTLCSNQDAVYNFEYKQTGSMTTTFSAIGLPLGAVASFSPTSLNTNGSVTMTISGLANVQPGIYTVGISGNNGSEIETRSKQLRVYSNNFQPTVLLSPDAGQNNTATTLFFNWNSDINAESYNLQLSNQSDFSTFFANVNTNAPGYLITGLIPNTTYYWRVIPSNRCGDGATNLAFVNSFKTGILTCGNTFVATDFSNAIIGTTANSVATIPIEVTGGLTIGDINVNLNLTHTYIQDMKYFLEGPSSIGSPLIMLFDEPCGDNDDINCTLDDAGINFTCGATAPSIIGNVKPIDYLANLNNLPADGIWTLRVIDAYNGDGGIINSVSLSICNIEQPLTESNNTLSEIKVYPNPAKGIINIDLSSLSYSNSTMY
;
A
#
# COMPACT_ATOMS: atom_id res chain seq x y z
N MET A 1 23.92 -40.58 63.46
CA MET A 1 22.72 -40.10 62.74
C MET A 1 23.06 -38.88 61.90
N LYS A 2 23.22 -39.02 60.58
CA LYS A 2 23.15 -37.88 59.63
C LYS A 2 22.32 -38.35 58.44
N LYS A 3 21.21 -37.66 58.17
CA LYS A 3 20.27 -38.02 57.10
C LYS A 3 20.96 -37.79 55.75
N GLN A 4 20.94 -38.79 54.87
CA GLN A 4 21.17 -38.57 53.45
C GLN A 4 20.00 -37.74 52.91
N GLN A 5 20.28 -36.57 52.35
CA GLN A 5 19.34 -35.87 51.49
C GLN A 5 19.60 -36.32 50.05
N LEU A 6 18.63 -37.02 49.47
CA LEU A 6 18.57 -37.21 48.02
C LEU A 6 18.36 -35.85 47.37
N PHE A 7 19.32 -35.37 46.59
CA PHE A 7 19.10 -34.30 45.63
C PHE A 7 18.58 -34.95 44.33
N THR A 8 17.26 -34.96 44.18
CA THR A 8 16.61 -35.36 42.92
C THR A 8 16.89 -34.29 41.86
N TYR A 9 17.79 -34.57 40.92
CA TYR A 9 17.96 -33.74 39.73
C TYR A 9 16.70 -33.85 38.85
N PHE A 10 15.84 -32.84 38.93
CA PHE A 10 14.68 -32.72 38.08
C PHE A 10 15.14 -32.16 36.71
N ILE A 11 15.53 -33.05 35.79
CA ILE A 11 15.82 -32.67 34.41
C ILE A 11 14.48 -32.34 33.72
N VAL A 12 14.10 -31.07 33.77
CA VAL A 12 12.98 -30.56 32.97
C VAL A 12 13.43 -30.51 31.51
N PHE A 13 12.89 -31.39 30.69
CA PHE A 13 13.02 -31.29 29.24
C PHE A 13 12.08 -30.16 28.75
N PHE A 14 12.58 -28.92 28.74
CA PHE A 14 11.78 -27.78 28.29
C PHE A 14 11.69 -27.76 26.77
N CYS A 15 10.57 -28.27 26.25
CA CYS A 15 10.23 -28.14 24.84
C CYS A 15 9.80 -26.69 24.57
N VAL A 16 10.51 -25.98 23.70
CA VAL A 16 10.25 -24.57 23.39
C VAL A 16 9.13 -24.47 22.37
N LEU A 17 7.94 -24.07 22.81
CA LEU A 17 6.82 -23.71 21.92
C LEU A 17 6.96 -22.25 21.48
N SER A 18 7.30 -22.00 20.23
CA SER A 18 7.32 -20.68 19.59
C SER A 18 5.93 -20.05 19.51
N PHE A 19 5.88 -18.71 19.52
CA PHE A 19 4.75 -17.97 18.95
C PHE A 19 5.10 -17.53 17.51
N SER A 20 4.14 -16.88 16.86
CA SER A 20 4.20 -16.19 15.56
C SER A 20 5.54 -16.19 14.78
N GLN A 21 6.57 -15.34 14.90
CA GLN A 21 7.03 -14.29 15.84
C GLN A 21 7.15 -14.75 17.31
N THR A 22 8.41 -14.90 17.75
CA THR A 22 8.91 -15.79 18.82
C THR A 22 8.53 -15.47 20.28
N LYS A 23 9.15 -16.17 21.25
CA LYS A 23 8.68 -16.22 22.65
C LYS A 23 9.22 -15.17 23.64
N GLU A 24 10.00 -14.18 23.21
CA GLU A 24 10.23 -12.97 24.03
C GLU A 24 8.93 -12.16 24.14
N ASP A 25 8.11 -12.14 23.07
CA ASP A 25 6.85 -11.40 23.00
C ASP A 25 5.72 -11.93 23.89
N VAL A 26 5.84 -13.15 24.45
CA VAL A 26 4.74 -13.79 25.21
C VAL A 26 5.11 -14.28 26.61
N ALA A 27 6.38 -14.21 27.01
CA ALA A 27 6.82 -14.60 28.36
C ALA A 27 6.16 -13.80 29.51
N LYS A 28 5.59 -12.62 29.22
CA LYS A 28 4.87 -11.78 30.20
C LYS A 28 3.48 -12.28 30.60
N ILE A 29 2.79 -13.07 29.76
CA ILE A 29 1.31 -13.11 29.76
C ILE A 29 0.73 -14.26 30.61
N THR A 30 1.29 -15.46 30.58
CA THR A 30 0.60 -16.68 31.03
C THR A 30 0.94 -17.14 32.45
N LYS A 31 1.16 -16.21 33.39
CA LYS A 31 1.88 -16.49 34.64
C LYS A 31 1.10 -17.30 35.70
N ASP A 32 -0.21 -17.12 35.82
CA ASP A 32 -0.95 -17.43 37.06
C ASP A 32 -2.10 -18.46 36.92
N TYR A 33 -2.07 -19.36 35.92
CA TYR A 33 -3.22 -20.25 35.60
C TYR A 33 -3.20 -21.62 36.29
N ASN A 34 -4.36 -22.05 36.81
CA ASN A 34 -4.53 -23.30 37.56
C ASN A 34 -5.11 -24.44 36.69
N PHE A 35 -4.23 -25.29 36.17
CA PHE A 35 -4.57 -26.38 35.24
C PHE A 35 -5.30 -27.58 35.88
N ALA A 36 -5.21 -27.78 37.21
CA ALA A 36 -5.73 -28.99 37.85
C ALA A 36 -7.27 -29.09 37.76
N LYS A 37 -7.96 -27.96 37.91
CA LYS A 37 -9.43 -27.85 37.89
C LYS A 37 -10.03 -28.09 36.50
N ILE A 38 -9.22 -28.04 35.45
CA ILE A 38 -9.64 -28.23 34.05
C ILE A 38 -9.72 -29.72 33.71
N GLN A 39 -8.75 -30.52 34.16
CA GLN A 39 -8.71 -31.97 33.92
C GLN A 39 -9.88 -32.73 34.58
N GLU A 40 -10.36 -32.24 35.73
CA GLU A 40 -11.51 -32.81 36.44
C GLU A 40 -12.80 -32.79 35.60
N LYS A 41 -13.06 -31.70 34.86
CA LYS A 41 -14.28 -31.53 34.05
C LYS A 41 -14.28 -32.33 32.75
N ILE A 42 -13.11 -32.67 32.20
CA ILE A 42 -12.99 -33.40 30.92
C ILE A 42 -13.51 -34.84 31.07
N SER A 43 -13.22 -35.49 32.20
CA SER A 43 -13.64 -36.87 32.48
C SER A 43 -15.15 -37.05 32.62
N TYR A 44 -15.88 -36.01 33.02
CA TYR A 44 -17.32 -36.03 33.25
C TYR A 44 -18.14 -36.12 31.94
N TYR A 45 -17.79 -35.31 30.94
CA TYR A 45 -18.58 -35.25 29.69
C TYR A 45 -18.40 -36.48 28.78
N ARG A 46 -17.21 -37.09 28.81
CA ARG A 46 -16.87 -38.27 27.98
C ARG A 46 -17.83 -39.46 28.21
N GLN A 47 -18.26 -39.69 29.44
CA GLN A 47 -19.19 -40.78 29.79
C GLN A 47 -20.63 -40.53 29.33
N LEU A 48 -21.01 -39.28 29.08
CA LEU A 48 -22.34 -38.90 28.63
C LEU A 48 -22.54 -39.24 27.15
N GLU A 49 -21.49 -39.10 26.34
CA GLU A 49 -21.48 -39.26 24.88
C GLU A 49 -21.48 -40.74 24.47
N GLU A 50 -20.70 -41.60 25.17
CA GLU A 50 -20.65 -43.05 24.93
C GLU A 50 -22.04 -43.70 25.06
N LYS A 51 -22.84 -43.22 26.02
CA LYS A 51 -24.20 -43.73 26.30
C LYS A 51 -25.21 -43.42 25.20
N GLN A 52 -24.99 -42.37 24.41
CA GLN A 52 -25.86 -42.01 23.28
C GLN A 52 -25.51 -42.84 22.03
N ARG A 53 -24.21 -43.04 21.77
CA ARG A 53 -23.69 -43.85 20.65
C ARG A 53 -24.15 -45.31 20.71
N ALA A 54 -24.22 -45.89 21.91
CA ALA A 54 -24.69 -47.27 22.10
C ALA A 54 -26.13 -47.51 21.58
N LYS A 55 -27.06 -46.57 21.84
CA LYS A 55 -28.46 -46.66 21.38
C LYS A 55 -28.59 -46.61 19.86
N ALA A 56 -27.78 -45.79 19.18
CA ALA A 56 -27.83 -45.68 17.72
C ALA A 56 -27.39 -47.00 17.04
N ILE A 57 -26.38 -47.68 17.60
CA ILE A 57 -25.91 -48.99 17.10
C ILE A 57 -26.93 -50.10 17.34
N GLU A 58 -27.61 -50.09 18.50
CA GLU A 58 -28.67 -51.05 18.82
C GLU A 58 -29.85 -50.95 17.84
N MET A 59 -30.27 -49.73 17.48
CA MET A 59 -31.30 -49.49 16.47
C MET A 59 -30.84 -49.85 15.05
N ALA A 60 -29.56 -49.63 14.71
CA ALA A 60 -28.98 -50.05 13.43
C ALA A 60 -29.10 -51.56 13.20
N ASN A 61 -28.71 -52.34 14.21
CA ASN A 61 -28.79 -53.80 14.18
C ASN A 61 -30.24 -54.30 14.11
N LYS A 62 -31.17 -53.61 14.77
CA LYS A 62 -32.60 -53.99 14.78
C LYS A 62 -33.30 -53.71 13.44
N ASN A 63 -32.92 -52.64 12.74
CA ASN A 63 -33.52 -52.22 11.47
C ASN A 63 -32.67 -52.61 10.24
N ASN A 64 -31.62 -53.41 10.45
CA ASN A 64 -30.69 -53.90 9.43
C ASN A 64 -30.02 -52.78 8.60
N TRP A 65 -29.73 -51.64 9.23
CA TRP A 65 -29.09 -50.48 8.60
C TRP A 65 -27.56 -50.63 8.57
N PRO A 66 -26.89 -50.35 7.43
CA PRO A 66 -25.43 -50.38 7.37
C PRO A 66 -24.84 -49.30 8.27
N ILE A 67 -23.93 -49.69 9.18
CA ILE A 67 -23.21 -48.75 10.06
C ILE A 67 -22.22 -47.88 9.25
N PHE A 68 -21.73 -48.41 8.13
CA PHE A 68 -20.82 -47.77 7.19
C PHE A 68 -21.30 -48.00 5.76
N ILE A 69 -21.30 -46.95 4.95
CA ILE A 69 -21.55 -47.00 3.50
C ILE A 69 -20.32 -46.41 2.81
N LYS A 70 -19.74 -47.17 1.88
CA LYS A 70 -18.62 -46.73 1.04
C LYS A 70 -19.10 -46.62 -0.40
N GLY A 71 -18.89 -45.46 -1.04
CA GLY A 71 -19.12 -45.28 -2.46
C GLY A 71 -17.93 -45.75 -3.29
N ASP A 72 -18.19 -46.09 -4.55
CA ASP A 72 -17.15 -46.51 -5.51
C ASP A 72 -16.20 -45.35 -5.92
N ASP A 73 -16.60 -44.12 -5.60
CA ASP A 73 -15.82 -42.88 -5.68
C ASP A 73 -14.86 -42.66 -4.49
N GLY A 74 -14.88 -43.55 -3.49
CA GLY A 74 -14.13 -43.41 -2.25
C GLY A 74 -14.80 -42.54 -1.19
N SER A 75 -16.02 -42.05 -1.42
CA SER A 75 -16.80 -41.35 -0.40
C SER A 75 -17.25 -42.32 0.73
N PHE A 76 -17.42 -41.78 1.93
CA PHE A 76 -17.71 -42.57 3.14
C PHE A 76 -18.82 -41.92 3.97
N LYS A 77 -19.79 -42.72 4.39
CA LYS A 77 -20.89 -42.31 5.27
C LYS A 77 -20.98 -43.25 6.47
N GLN A 78 -21.05 -42.69 7.67
CA GLN A 78 -21.20 -43.44 8.92
C GLN A 78 -22.52 -43.08 9.61
N LEU A 79 -23.19 -44.08 10.18
CA LEU A 79 -24.37 -43.89 11.02
C LEU A 79 -23.96 -43.32 12.39
N MET A 80 -24.48 -42.14 12.73
CA MET A 80 -24.06 -41.40 13.93
C MET A 80 -25.15 -41.25 14.98
N ASN A 81 -26.42 -41.15 14.58
CA ASN A 81 -27.56 -41.01 15.49
C ASN A 81 -28.86 -41.49 14.82
N VAL A 82 -29.96 -41.50 15.57
CA VAL A 82 -31.33 -41.74 15.07
C VAL A 82 -32.21 -40.57 15.55
N THR A 83 -33.10 -40.06 14.69
CA THR A 83 -34.06 -39.02 15.06
C THR A 83 -35.11 -39.54 16.06
N PRO A 84 -35.81 -38.67 16.83
CA PRO A 84 -36.82 -39.10 17.79
C PRO A 84 -37.99 -39.90 17.20
N ASP A 85 -38.28 -39.71 15.91
CA ASP A 85 -39.28 -40.39 15.09
C ASP A 85 -38.74 -41.64 14.35
N GLY A 86 -37.46 -41.98 14.51
CA GLY A 86 -36.91 -43.27 14.11
C GLY A 86 -36.20 -43.33 12.75
N HIS A 87 -35.73 -42.20 12.21
CA HIS A 87 -34.94 -42.16 10.97
C HIS A 87 -33.42 -42.13 11.22
N PRO A 88 -32.61 -42.85 10.43
CA PRO A 88 -31.15 -42.90 10.61
C PRO A 88 -30.45 -41.63 10.11
N ILE A 89 -29.50 -41.11 10.88
CA ILE A 89 -28.69 -39.94 10.52
C ILE A 89 -27.28 -40.35 10.07
N TYR A 90 -26.97 -40.09 8.80
CA TYR A 90 -25.69 -40.36 8.12
C TYR A 90 -25.01 -39.05 7.65
N TYR A 91 -23.68 -38.95 7.71
CA TYR A 91 -22.88 -37.75 7.32
C TYR A 91 -21.96 -37.99 6.10
N ALA A 92 -21.50 -36.92 5.40
CA ALA A 92 -20.60 -36.91 4.20
C ALA A 92 -19.76 -35.58 4.08
N THR A 93 -18.91 -35.37 3.05
CA THR A 93 -17.76 -34.40 3.04
C THR A 93 -17.53 -33.53 1.76
N THR A 94 -17.23 -32.20 1.84
CA THR A 94 -16.82 -31.35 0.65
C THR A 94 -15.97 -30.04 0.83
N ASN A 95 -14.82 -29.94 1.54
CA ASN A 95 -13.83 -28.82 1.37
C ASN A 95 -12.58 -29.27 0.59
N VAL A 96 -12.24 -30.55 0.72
CA VAL A 96 -11.06 -31.17 0.09
C VAL A 96 -11.05 -30.99 -1.43
N ASN A 97 -12.20 -30.82 -2.08
CA ASN A 97 -12.28 -30.57 -3.52
C ASN A 97 -11.84 -29.14 -3.91
N ALA A 98 -12.02 -28.13 -3.05
CA ALA A 98 -11.46 -26.80 -3.25
C ALA A 98 -9.93 -26.83 -3.16
N ALA A 99 -9.39 -27.52 -2.14
CA ALA A 99 -7.95 -27.73 -1.97
C ALA A 99 -7.33 -28.54 -3.13
N LYS A 100 -8.08 -29.48 -3.73
CA LYS A 100 -7.70 -30.16 -4.98
C LYS A 100 -7.70 -29.20 -6.16
N SER A 101 -8.75 -28.39 -6.32
CA SER A 101 -8.94 -27.51 -7.49
C SER A 101 -7.80 -26.50 -7.63
N THR A 102 -7.37 -25.89 -6.52
CA THR A 102 -6.21 -24.97 -6.50
C THR A 102 -4.85 -25.68 -6.38
N ARG A 103 -4.85 -27.01 -6.19
CA ARG A 103 -3.69 -27.86 -5.88
C ARG A 103 -3.00 -27.52 -4.55
N ALA A 104 -3.65 -26.84 -3.62
CA ALA A 104 -3.14 -26.69 -2.25
C ALA A 104 -2.80 -28.05 -1.58
N ASN A 105 -3.53 -29.11 -1.94
CA ASN A 105 -3.25 -30.48 -1.50
C ASN A 105 -1.91 -31.06 -2.00
N PHE A 106 -1.28 -30.48 -3.04
CA PHE A 106 0.06 -30.87 -3.49
C PHE A 106 1.16 -30.22 -2.65
N LEU A 107 0.89 -29.04 -2.07
CA LEU A 107 1.80 -28.21 -1.28
C LEU A 107 1.78 -28.57 0.22
N ASN A 108 0.62 -28.96 0.73
CA ASN A 108 0.44 -29.40 2.12
C ASN A 108 1.32 -30.60 2.49
N THR A 109 1.60 -30.77 3.78
CA THR A 109 2.37 -31.92 4.29
C THR A 109 1.75 -33.25 3.85
N GLY A 110 2.57 -34.11 3.24
CA GLY A 110 2.13 -35.39 2.66
C GLY A 110 1.51 -35.27 1.26
N GLY A 111 1.55 -34.09 0.65
CA GLY A 111 1.09 -33.81 -0.70
C GLY A 111 2.07 -34.26 -1.80
N GLY A 112 1.61 -34.21 -3.05
CA GLY A 112 2.31 -34.74 -4.22
C GLY A 112 3.65 -34.07 -4.58
N MET A 113 4.00 -32.93 -3.99
CA MET A 113 5.30 -32.28 -4.21
C MET A 113 6.35 -32.61 -3.13
N GLY A 114 5.98 -33.33 -2.06
CA GLY A 114 6.88 -33.57 -0.92
C GLY A 114 7.18 -32.31 -0.08
N LEU A 115 6.45 -31.22 -0.31
CA LEU A 115 6.53 -29.99 0.49
C LEU A 115 5.76 -30.13 1.81
N THR A 116 6.00 -29.22 2.75
CA THR A 116 5.37 -29.19 4.09
C THR A 116 4.75 -27.82 4.38
N LEU A 117 3.91 -27.34 3.45
CA LEU A 117 3.31 -26.01 3.49
C LEU A 117 1.86 -26.10 3.99
N ASP A 118 1.65 -25.85 5.27
CA ASP A 118 0.32 -25.85 5.89
C ASP A 118 -0.01 -24.49 6.54
N GLY A 119 0.75 -23.43 6.27
CA GLY A 119 0.55 -22.09 6.82
C GLY A 119 1.29 -21.83 8.14
N GLN A 120 2.31 -22.62 8.48
CA GLN A 120 3.11 -22.43 9.70
C GLN A 120 3.72 -21.01 9.72
N GLY A 121 3.43 -20.23 10.77
CA GLY A 121 3.90 -18.85 10.91
C GLY A 121 3.16 -17.83 10.04
N MET A 122 2.10 -18.24 9.33
CA MET A 122 1.28 -17.36 8.50
C MET A 122 0.02 -16.89 9.25
N ILE A 123 -0.38 -15.64 9.02
CA ILE A 123 -1.58 -15.02 9.61
C ILE A 123 -2.49 -14.53 8.49
N ALA A 124 -3.67 -15.12 8.36
CA ALA A 124 -4.73 -14.61 7.48
C ALA A 124 -5.43 -13.42 8.12
N ARG A 125 -5.76 -12.39 7.33
CA ARG A 125 -6.79 -11.40 7.72
C ARG A 125 -8.08 -11.69 6.96
N VAL A 126 -9.22 -11.50 7.60
CA VAL A 126 -10.54 -11.79 7.01
C VAL A 126 -11.52 -10.71 7.43
N TRP A 127 -12.04 -9.96 6.46
CA TRP A 127 -13.18 -9.06 6.63
C TRP A 127 -14.45 -9.76 6.13
N ASP A 128 -15.51 -9.73 6.94
CA ASP A 128 -16.78 -10.40 6.66
C ASP A 128 -17.94 -9.74 7.44
N GLY A 129 -19.18 -10.18 7.19
CA GLY A 129 -20.40 -9.58 7.76
C GLY A 129 -20.73 -10.03 9.18
N GLY A 130 -19.71 -10.25 10.03
CA GLY A 130 -19.91 -10.47 11.45
C GLY A 130 -18.97 -11.47 12.13
N THR A 131 -19.16 -11.57 13.43
CA THR A 131 -18.25 -12.22 14.38
C THR A 131 -18.04 -13.70 14.13
N VAL A 132 -16.78 -14.12 13.94
CA VAL A 132 -16.41 -15.53 13.78
C VAL A 132 -16.55 -16.30 15.09
N ARG A 133 -17.03 -17.54 15.02
CA ARG A 133 -17.15 -18.43 16.19
C ARG A 133 -15.80 -18.99 16.65
N ARG A 134 -15.03 -18.18 17.36
CA ARG A 134 -13.66 -18.46 17.87
C ARG A 134 -13.50 -19.82 18.56
N THR A 135 -14.54 -20.31 19.24
CA THR A 135 -14.57 -21.59 19.97
C THR A 135 -14.82 -22.83 19.12
N HIS A 136 -14.96 -22.68 17.79
CA HIS A 136 -15.13 -23.81 16.88
C HIS A 136 -13.92 -24.75 16.90
N SER A 137 -14.14 -26.06 16.98
CA SER A 137 -13.11 -27.09 17.11
C SER A 137 -12.13 -27.10 15.93
N GLY A 138 -12.57 -26.68 14.75
CA GLY A 138 -11.71 -26.47 13.57
C GLY A 138 -10.63 -25.39 13.74
N PHE A 139 -10.83 -24.42 14.64
CA PHE A 139 -9.89 -23.33 14.87
C PHE A 139 -8.90 -23.65 15.98
N GLY A 140 -9.31 -24.37 17.02
CA GLY A 140 -8.43 -24.74 18.14
C GLY A 140 -7.82 -23.53 18.86
N GLY A 141 -8.51 -22.39 18.88
CA GLY A 141 -8.03 -21.13 19.47
C GLY A 141 -7.13 -20.27 18.57
N ARG A 142 -6.93 -20.63 17.30
CA ARG A 142 -6.09 -19.88 16.33
C ARG A 142 -6.76 -18.68 15.67
N VAL A 143 -7.96 -18.28 16.12
CA VAL A 143 -8.75 -17.19 15.52
C VAL A 143 -9.07 -16.13 16.57
N THR A 144 -8.76 -14.88 16.25
CA THR A 144 -9.09 -13.69 17.05
C THR A 144 -10.01 -12.76 16.25
N THR A 145 -11.13 -12.35 16.84
CA THR A 145 -11.94 -11.22 16.33
C THR A 145 -11.39 -9.92 16.91
N VAL A 146 -11.33 -8.86 16.12
CA VAL A 146 -10.74 -7.57 16.54
C VAL A 146 -11.82 -6.57 16.98
N ASP A 147 -12.88 -6.40 16.20
CA ASP A 147 -13.88 -5.35 16.46
C ASP A 147 -14.97 -5.83 17.43
N ASP A 148 -15.18 -7.15 17.48
CA ASP A 148 -16.09 -7.83 18.41
C ASP A 148 -15.39 -8.96 19.19
N ILE A 149 -14.45 -8.57 20.06
CA ILE A 149 -13.65 -9.50 20.90
C ILE A 149 -14.54 -10.29 21.88
N SER A 150 -15.51 -9.62 22.49
CA SER A 150 -16.42 -10.18 23.51
C SER A 150 -17.71 -10.77 22.93
N GLY A 151 -17.95 -10.60 21.63
CA GLY A 151 -19.13 -11.04 20.90
C GLY A 151 -19.53 -12.49 21.09
N ILE A 152 -20.81 -12.69 21.37
CA ILE A 152 -21.46 -14.00 21.52
C ILE A 152 -22.52 -14.29 20.47
N SER A 153 -22.89 -13.28 19.65
CA SER A 153 -23.56 -13.51 18.37
C SER A 153 -22.49 -13.90 17.36
N TYR A 154 -22.79 -14.84 16.47
CA TYR A 154 -21.80 -15.36 15.51
C TYR A 154 -22.40 -15.47 14.11
N SER A 155 -21.58 -15.19 13.09
CA SER A 155 -21.94 -15.33 11.68
C SER A 155 -21.55 -16.71 11.15
N ASP A 156 -22.51 -17.42 10.56
CA ASP A 156 -22.25 -18.67 9.83
C ASP A 156 -21.33 -18.41 8.62
N HIS A 157 -21.53 -17.29 7.91
CA HIS A 157 -20.77 -16.92 6.73
C HIS A 157 -19.29 -16.65 7.07
N ALA A 158 -19.01 -15.74 8.02
CA ALA A 158 -17.65 -15.43 8.44
C ALA A 158 -16.93 -16.65 9.03
N THR A 159 -17.65 -17.50 9.77
CA THR A 159 -17.11 -18.75 10.30
C THR A 159 -16.78 -19.74 9.17
N HIS A 160 -17.56 -19.78 8.10
CA HIS A 160 -17.35 -20.63 6.93
C HIS A 160 -16.15 -20.17 6.10
N VAL A 161 -16.07 -18.87 5.81
CA VAL A 161 -14.95 -18.22 5.13
C VAL A 161 -13.64 -18.45 5.87
N THR A 162 -13.60 -18.19 7.18
CA THR A 162 -12.41 -18.42 8.02
C THR A 162 -12.03 -19.90 8.08
N GLY A 163 -13.01 -20.81 8.15
CA GLY A 163 -12.77 -22.25 8.11
C GLY A 163 -12.18 -22.72 6.78
N THR A 164 -12.61 -22.13 5.67
CA THR A 164 -12.10 -22.44 4.34
C THR A 164 -10.61 -22.12 4.26
N ILE A 165 -10.16 -21.03 4.88
CA ILE A 165 -8.73 -20.71 4.96
C ILE A 165 -7.96 -21.70 5.86
N LEU A 166 -8.36 -21.90 7.12
CA LEU A 166 -7.47 -22.50 8.14
C LEU A 166 -8.01 -23.66 8.99
N ALA A 167 -9.22 -24.17 8.73
CA ALA A 167 -9.81 -25.21 9.59
C ALA A 167 -8.98 -26.50 9.62
N LEU A 168 -8.56 -26.90 10.82
CA LEU A 168 -7.90 -28.18 11.07
C LEU A 168 -8.97 -29.21 11.49
N PRO A 169 -9.06 -30.38 10.84
CA PRO A 169 -9.99 -31.44 11.26
C PRO A 169 -9.74 -31.88 12.71
N TRP A 170 -10.80 -31.85 13.54
CA TRP A 170 -10.78 -32.29 14.95
C TRP A 170 -11.17 -33.76 15.14
N SER A 171 -11.60 -34.42 14.07
CA SER A 171 -12.05 -35.82 14.02
C SER A 171 -12.04 -36.34 12.58
N THR A 172 -12.09 -37.66 12.38
CA THR A 172 -12.22 -38.28 11.06
C THR A 172 -13.45 -37.78 10.28
N ALA A 173 -14.57 -37.55 10.96
CA ALA A 173 -15.79 -37.01 10.34
C ALA A 173 -15.60 -35.58 9.80
N SER A 174 -14.75 -34.79 10.46
CA SER A 174 -14.39 -33.43 10.03
C SER A 174 -13.24 -33.37 9.01
N ALA A 175 -12.72 -34.51 8.53
CA ALA A 175 -11.70 -34.50 7.46
C ALA A 175 -12.18 -33.74 6.21
N GLY A 176 -13.51 -33.76 5.98
CA GLY A 176 -14.17 -33.00 4.95
C GLY A 176 -13.98 -31.48 5.02
N VAL A 177 -13.73 -30.86 6.18
CA VAL A 177 -13.62 -29.38 6.29
C VAL A 177 -12.19 -28.84 6.18
N LYS A 178 -11.18 -29.69 5.92
CA LYS A 178 -9.76 -29.27 5.92
C LYS A 178 -9.56 -28.00 5.05
N GLY A 179 -9.17 -26.90 5.70
CA GLY A 179 -8.83 -25.65 5.02
C GLY A 179 -7.48 -25.73 4.30
N MET A 180 -7.17 -24.70 3.52
CA MET A 180 -5.95 -24.65 2.70
C MET A 180 -4.67 -24.52 3.55
N ALA A 181 -4.68 -23.66 4.56
CA ALA A 181 -3.56 -23.32 5.45
C ALA A 181 -3.86 -23.74 6.91
N THR A 182 -3.92 -25.05 7.17
CA THR A 182 -4.43 -25.62 8.44
C THR A 182 -3.64 -25.31 9.71
N LEU A 183 -2.45 -24.73 9.61
CA LEU A 183 -1.59 -24.32 10.73
C LEU A 183 -1.38 -22.79 10.80
N ALA A 184 -2.03 -22.01 9.93
CA ALA A 184 -2.10 -20.56 10.04
C ALA A 184 -2.95 -20.12 11.25
N THR A 185 -2.84 -18.86 11.65
CA THR A 185 -3.82 -18.17 12.50
C THR A 185 -4.65 -17.19 11.68
N ALA A 186 -5.75 -16.66 12.24
CA ALA A 186 -6.48 -15.55 11.62
C ALA A 186 -6.81 -14.42 12.60
N ARG A 187 -6.71 -13.20 12.08
CA ARG A 187 -7.36 -12.00 12.62
C ARG A 187 -8.60 -11.74 11.76
N THR A 188 -9.73 -11.48 12.41
CA THR A 188 -11.06 -11.46 11.78
C THR A 188 -11.78 -10.19 12.19
N PHE A 189 -12.44 -9.57 11.21
CA PHE A 189 -12.95 -8.21 11.29
C PHE A 189 -14.37 -8.14 10.70
N ASN A 190 -15.14 -7.15 11.16
CA ASN A 190 -16.38 -6.76 10.51
C ASN A 190 -16.08 -5.88 9.29
N TRP A 191 -16.88 -5.94 8.23
CA TRP A 191 -16.67 -5.17 7.01
C TRP A 191 -16.89 -3.65 7.13
N ASP A 192 -17.23 -3.15 8.33
CA ASP A 192 -17.83 -1.81 8.50
C ASP A 192 -16.81 -0.65 8.40
N ASN A 193 -15.51 -0.90 8.61
CA ASN A 193 -14.43 0.10 8.49
C ASN A 193 -13.21 -0.47 7.73
N ASP A 194 -13.44 -1.36 6.77
CA ASP A 194 -12.44 -2.25 6.17
C ASP A 194 -11.21 -1.56 5.56
N GLU A 195 -11.36 -0.41 4.91
CA GLU A 195 -10.21 0.38 4.43
C GLU A 195 -9.29 0.84 5.58
N SER A 196 -9.88 1.39 6.65
CA SER A 196 -9.13 1.96 7.79
C SER A 196 -8.45 0.87 8.62
N GLU A 197 -9.14 -0.26 8.82
CA GLU A 197 -8.63 -1.43 9.53
C GLU A 197 -7.54 -2.14 8.71
N ALA A 198 -7.68 -2.20 7.38
CA ALA A 198 -6.65 -2.75 6.50
C ALA A 198 -5.35 -1.94 6.60
N LEU A 199 -5.41 -0.61 6.55
CA LEU A 199 -4.24 0.26 6.77
C LEU A 199 -3.60 0.02 8.15
N SER A 200 -4.40 -0.14 9.21
CA SER A 200 -3.91 -0.48 10.55
C SER A 200 -3.20 -1.85 10.59
N GLU A 201 -3.76 -2.87 9.92
CA GLU A 201 -3.17 -4.20 9.86
C GLU A 201 -1.92 -4.31 8.96
N VAL A 202 -1.76 -3.44 7.97
CA VAL A 202 -0.50 -3.33 7.20
C VAL A 202 0.66 -2.94 8.11
N LEU A 203 0.45 -2.01 9.06
CA LEU A 203 1.45 -1.67 10.08
C LEU A 203 1.79 -2.87 10.98
N GLY A 204 0.85 -3.82 11.13
CA GLY A 204 1.03 -5.14 11.75
C GLY A 204 1.61 -6.23 10.84
N GLY A 205 2.21 -5.86 9.69
CA GLY A 205 2.85 -6.80 8.76
C GLY A 205 1.88 -7.69 8.00
N MET A 206 0.70 -7.19 7.64
CA MET A 206 -0.26 -7.93 6.81
C MET A 206 0.27 -8.18 5.39
N LEU A 207 0.23 -9.46 4.97
CA LEU A 207 0.60 -9.90 3.62
C LEU A 207 -0.62 -10.20 2.73
N ILE A 208 -1.64 -10.86 3.29
CA ILE A 208 -2.83 -11.30 2.55
C ILE A 208 -4.06 -11.13 3.44
N SER A 209 -5.12 -10.59 2.84
CA SER A 209 -6.46 -10.56 3.41
C SER A 209 -7.47 -11.29 2.50
N ASN A 210 -8.64 -11.58 3.06
CA ASN A 210 -9.80 -12.03 2.31
C ASN A 210 -11.00 -11.10 2.56
N HIS A 211 -11.65 -10.65 1.50
CA HIS A 211 -12.86 -9.82 1.52
C HIS A 211 -14.00 -10.52 0.75
N SER A 212 -14.87 -11.22 1.46
CA SER A 212 -15.92 -12.11 0.88
C SER A 212 -17.30 -11.42 0.70
N TYR A 213 -17.30 -10.10 0.50
CA TYR A 213 -18.48 -9.24 0.41
C TYR A 213 -18.33 -8.18 -0.70
N GLY A 214 -19.41 -7.49 -1.02
CA GLY A 214 -19.48 -6.42 -2.02
C GLY A 214 -20.91 -5.94 -2.24
N VAL A 215 -21.08 -4.93 -3.09
CA VAL A 215 -22.38 -4.33 -3.43
C VAL A 215 -23.06 -5.18 -4.51
N PRO A 216 -24.26 -5.75 -4.30
CA PRO A 216 -24.97 -6.47 -5.37
C PRO A 216 -25.59 -5.50 -6.39
N ILE A 217 -25.76 -5.94 -7.64
CA ILE A 217 -26.39 -5.14 -8.72
C ILE A 217 -27.81 -4.69 -8.34
N GLY A 218 -28.52 -5.50 -7.55
CA GLY A 218 -29.83 -5.14 -7.02
C GLY A 218 -30.00 -5.55 -5.55
N SER A 219 -30.68 -4.69 -4.79
CA SER A 219 -31.06 -4.94 -3.40
C SER A 219 -32.54 -4.62 -3.22
N GLY A 220 -33.35 -5.67 -3.05
CA GLY A 220 -34.82 -5.56 -3.02
C GLY A 220 -35.38 -5.05 -4.35
N SER A 221 -36.03 -3.88 -4.31
CA SER A 221 -36.55 -3.18 -5.51
C SER A 221 -35.57 -2.19 -6.13
N SER A 222 -34.44 -1.91 -5.49
CA SER A 222 -33.44 -0.94 -5.95
C SER A 222 -32.39 -1.63 -6.82
N ILE A 223 -32.02 -0.98 -7.92
CA ILE A 223 -31.00 -1.42 -8.87
C ILE A 223 -29.93 -0.32 -8.91
N LEU A 224 -28.66 -0.70 -8.97
CA LEU A 224 -27.55 0.26 -9.13
C LEU A 224 -27.66 1.01 -10.47
N PRO A 225 -27.25 2.29 -10.54
CA PRO A 225 -27.18 3.00 -11.81
C PRO A 225 -26.12 2.33 -12.71
N ALA A 226 -26.36 2.33 -14.03
CA ALA A 226 -25.51 1.63 -14.98
C ALA A 226 -24.04 2.06 -14.89
N TRP A 227 -23.75 3.37 -14.83
CA TRP A 227 -22.40 3.93 -14.64
C TRP A 227 -21.60 3.38 -13.46
N TYR A 228 -22.24 2.83 -12.42
CA TYR A 228 -21.52 2.31 -11.25
C TYR A 228 -21.08 0.84 -11.44
N ILE A 229 -21.74 0.12 -12.34
CA ILE A 229 -21.43 -1.26 -12.68
C ILE A 229 -20.31 -1.23 -13.72
N GLY A 230 -19.29 -2.07 -13.56
CA GLY A 230 -18.12 -2.15 -14.44
C GLY A 230 -17.09 -1.02 -14.26
N ALA A 231 -17.53 0.16 -13.82
CA ALA A 231 -16.69 1.34 -13.66
C ALA A 231 -15.68 1.28 -12.50
N TYR A 232 -14.58 2.01 -12.67
CA TYR A 232 -13.60 2.28 -11.62
C TYR A 232 -14.09 3.42 -10.72
N THR A 233 -14.65 3.06 -9.57
CA THR A 233 -15.27 4.01 -8.62
C THR A 233 -14.28 4.45 -7.53
N ASP A 234 -14.65 5.39 -6.66
CA ASP A 234 -13.82 5.81 -5.53
C ASP A 234 -13.45 4.63 -4.60
N ALA A 235 -14.35 3.66 -4.43
CA ALA A 235 -14.03 2.42 -3.71
C ALA A 235 -12.91 1.62 -4.40
N ALA A 236 -12.86 1.57 -5.73
CA ALA A 236 -11.76 0.96 -6.47
C ALA A 236 -10.45 1.77 -6.34
N ARG A 237 -10.56 3.10 -6.33
CA ARG A 237 -9.44 4.04 -6.15
C ARG A 237 -8.80 3.91 -4.76
N SER A 238 -9.59 3.89 -3.68
CA SER A 238 -9.10 3.71 -2.30
C SER A 238 -8.35 2.40 -2.12
N TRP A 239 -8.85 1.29 -2.68
CA TRP A 239 -8.16 0.01 -2.60
C TRP A 239 -6.88 -0.06 -3.45
N ASP A 240 -6.80 0.68 -4.57
CA ASP A 240 -5.54 0.88 -5.29
C ASP A 240 -4.54 1.74 -4.50
N GLU A 241 -5.01 2.72 -3.74
CA GLU A 241 -4.17 3.58 -2.89
C GLU A 241 -3.60 2.83 -1.70
N ILE A 242 -4.45 2.10 -0.96
CA ILE A 242 -4.04 1.23 0.15
C ILE A 242 -2.95 0.25 -0.30
N THR A 243 -3.11 -0.37 -1.47
CA THR A 243 -2.14 -1.34 -1.99
C THR A 243 -0.88 -0.68 -2.56
N TYR A 244 -0.97 0.50 -3.16
CA TYR A 244 0.20 1.29 -3.60
C TYR A 244 1.07 1.72 -2.40
N LEU A 245 0.44 2.17 -1.31
CA LEU A 245 1.10 2.47 -0.04
C LEU A 245 1.61 1.21 0.70
N SER A 246 1.15 0.02 0.31
CA SER A 246 1.41 -1.25 1.01
C SER A 246 1.97 -2.35 0.07
N PRO A 247 3.21 -2.22 -0.47
CA PRO A 247 3.69 -3.07 -1.57
C PRO A 247 3.71 -4.59 -1.34
N TYR A 248 3.65 -5.06 -0.09
CA TYR A 248 3.60 -6.47 0.27
C TYR A 248 2.17 -7.01 0.52
N TYR A 249 1.17 -6.13 0.58
CA TYR A 249 -0.21 -6.49 0.91
C TYR A 249 -1.01 -6.79 -0.36
N LEU A 250 -1.52 -8.02 -0.46
CA LEU A 250 -2.47 -8.44 -1.49
C LEU A 250 -3.87 -8.67 -0.90
N PRO A 251 -4.83 -7.77 -1.16
CA PRO A 251 -6.23 -8.02 -0.88
C PRO A 251 -6.80 -9.02 -1.90
N VAL A 252 -7.34 -10.12 -1.40
CA VAL A 252 -8.05 -11.13 -2.21
C VAL A 252 -9.55 -10.93 -1.98
N MET A 253 -10.30 -10.68 -3.06
CA MET A 253 -11.71 -10.30 -2.97
C MET A 253 -12.60 -11.19 -3.82
N SER A 254 -13.83 -11.42 -3.36
CA SER A 254 -14.84 -12.14 -4.14
C SER A 254 -15.40 -11.28 -5.29
N ALA A 255 -15.53 -11.82 -6.51
CA ALA A 255 -16.00 -11.04 -7.67
C ALA A 255 -17.47 -10.57 -7.59
N GLY A 256 -18.33 -11.29 -6.87
CA GLY A 256 -19.77 -11.03 -6.80
C GLY A 256 -20.59 -12.24 -7.26
N ASN A 257 -21.85 -12.31 -6.84
CA ASN A 257 -22.74 -13.45 -7.12
C ASN A 257 -23.90 -13.11 -8.09
N ASP A 258 -23.74 -12.04 -8.88
CA ASP A 258 -24.76 -11.52 -9.80
C ASP A 258 -24.67 -12.13 -11.22
N GLY A 259 -23.94 -13.23 -11.41
CA GLY A 259 -23.69 -13.82 -12.73
C GLY A 259 -24.93 -14.16 -13.57
N THR A 260 -26.10 -14.43 -12.96
CA THR A 260 -27.39 -14.61 -13.66
C THR A 260 -28.31 -13.38 -13.61
N ASN A 261 -27.91 -12.32 -12.91
CA ASN A 261 -28.61 -11.05 -12.84
C ASN A 261 -28.33 -10.23 -14.11
N ASN A 262 -29.38 -9.71 -14.74
CA ASN A 262 -29.29 -8.85 -15.94
C ASN A 262 -30.01 -7.51 -15.71
N ASN A 263 -30.08 -7.05 -14.45
CA ASN A 263 -30.73 -5.80 -14.08
C ASN A 263 -29.87 -4.55 -14.39
N ASN A 264 -28.61 -4.70 -14.79
CA ASN A 264 -27.82 -3.58 -15.33
C ASN A 264 -28.59 -2.94 -16.50
N PRO A 265 -28.98 -1.65 -16.42
CA PRO A 265 -29.81 -1.02 -17.45
C PRO A 265 -29.11 -0.83 -18.81
N ASN A 266 -27.77 -0.75 -18.82
CA ASN A 266 -26.98 -0.43 -20.01
C ASN A 266 -25.60 -1.13 -19.99
N PRO A 267 -25.55 -2.48 -20.05
CA PRO A 267 -24.31 -3.23 -19.92
C PRO A 267 -23.46 -3.23 -21.20
N ILE A 268 -22.13 -3.29 -21.05
CA ILE A 268 -21.14 -3.40 -22.16
C ILE A 268 -21.56 -4.45 -23.20
N ALA A 269 -22.07 -5.60 -22.71
CA ALA A 269 -22.68 -6.63 -23.53
C ALA A 269 -23.65 -7.49 -22.70
N ILE A 270 -24.61 -8.15 -23.37
CA ILE A 270 -25.57 -9.06 -22.73
C ILE A 270 -24.82 -10.17 -21.98
N GLY A 271 -25.05 -10.24 -20.66
CA GLY A 271 -24.45 -11.25 -19.79
C GLY A 271 -23.01 -10.96 -19.32
N TYR A 272 -22.53 -9.74 -19.53
CA TYR A 272 -21.26 -9.20 -19.03
C TYR A 272 -21.54 -8.00 -18.11
N ASP A 273 -20.48 -7.35 -17.64
CA ASP A 273 -20.54 -6.07 -16.90
C ASP A 273 -21.37 -6.16 -15.59
N LYS A 274 -20.75 -6.82 -14.59
CA LYS A 274 -21.38 -7.21 -13.31
C LYS A 274 -20.45 -7.10 -12.10
N LEU A 275 -19.36 -6.37 -12.25
CA LEU A 275 -18.44 -6.02 -11.16
C LEU A 275 -18.83 -4.63 -10.63
N THR A 276 -18.58 -4.37 -9.36
CA THR A 276 -19.14 -3.19 -8.66
C THR A 276 -18.17 -2.67 -7.60
N GLY A 277 -18.13 -1.36 -7.37
CA GLY A 277 -17.36 -0.78 -6.26
C GLY A 277 -15.89 -1.17 -6.31
N ASN A 278 -15.35 -1.68 -5.21
CA ASN A 278 -13.93 -2.12 -5.14
C ASN A 278 -13.58 -3.34 -6.02
N LYS A 279 -14.53 -4.03 -6.66
CA LYS A 279 -14.24 -5.19 -7.54
C LYS A 279 -13.66 -4.81 -8.90
N THR A 280 -13.54 -3.52 -9.19
CA THR A 280 -12.93 -2.97 -10.41
C THR A 280 -11.55 -2.35 -10.16
N SER A 281 -11.01 -2.44 -8.94
CA SER A 281 -9.64 -2.03 -8.58
C SER A 281 -8.57 -2.68 -9.46
N LYS A 282 -7.51 -1.95 -9.81
CA LYS A 282 -6.39 -2.49 -10.61
C LYS A 282 -5.49 -3.39 -9.77
N ASN A 283 -5.27 -3.07 -8.51
CA ASN A 283 -4.20 -3.66 -7.71
C ASN A 283 -4.62 -4.88 -6.87
N THR A 284 -5.93 -5.05 -6.62
CA THR A 284 -6.51 -6.19 -5.89
C THR A 284 -6.60 -7.46 -6.75
N LEU A 285 -6.69 -8.64 -6.10
CA LEU A 285 -6.96 -9.92 -6.77
C LEU A 285 -8.43 -10.31 -6.62
N ILE A 286 -9.20 -10.17 -7.69
CA ILE A 286 -10.63 -10.44 -7.77
C ILE A 286 -10.87 -11.88 -8.21
N VAL A 287 -11.65 -12.63 -7.44
CA VAL A 287 -11.78 -14.09 -7.54
C VAL A 287 -13.17 -14.51 -8.04
N ALA A 288 -13.19 -15.16 -9.20
CA ALA A 288 -14.35 -15.81 -9.80
C ALA A 288 -14.66 -17.16 -9.11
N ASN A 289 -15.92 -17.60 -9.18
CA ASN A 289 -16.37 -18.89 -8.63
C ASN A 289 -16.52 -19.95 -9.72
N ALA A 290 -15.72 -21.02 -9.66
CA ALA A 290 -15.91 -22.24 -10.44
C ALA A 290 -16.67 -23.34 -9.69
N ASN A 291 -17.16 -24.30 -10.47
CA ASN A 291 -17.54 -25.63 -10.01
C ASN A 291 -16.28 -26.45 -9.62
N ASP A 292 -16.47 -27.60 -8.98
CA ASP A 292 -15.40 -28.55 -8.67
C ASP A 292 -14.55 -28.87 -9.92
N ALA A 293 -13.25 -28.57 -9.87
CA ALA A 293 -12.33 -28.87 -10.95
C ALA A 293 -11.88 -30.34 -10.89
N VAL A 294 -11.88 -31.00 -12.05
CA VAL A 294 -11.35 -32.36 -12.20
C VAL A 294 -9.86 -32.26 -12.44
N ILE A 295 -9.08 -32.65 -11.43
CA ILE A 295 -7.62 -32.60 -11.45
C ILE A 295 -7.06 -34.02 -11.53
N ASN A 296 -6.16 -34.26 -12.49
CA ASN A 296 -5.47 -35.53 -12.66
C ASN A 296 -4.45 -35.79 -11.53
N THR A 297 -4.02 -37.05 -11.38
CA THR A 297 -3.08 -37.47 -10.33
C THR A 297 -1.72 -36.74 -10.38
N ASP A 298 -1.29 -36.29 -11.56
CA ASP A 298 -0.07 -35.48 -11.77
C ASP A 298 -0.26 -33.98 -11.48
N GLY A 299 -1.49 -33.55 -11.18
CA GLY A 299 -1.87 -32.17 -10.93
C GLY A 299 -2.34 -31.40 -12.17
N SER A 300 -2.31 -32.00 -13.37
CA SER A 300 -2.84 -31.36 -14.59
C SER A 300 -4.36 -31.19 -14.54
N LEU A 301 -4.86 -30.13 -15.17
CA LEU A 301 -6.30 -29.88 -15.27
C LEU A 301 -6.92 -30.81 -16.33
N PHE A 302 -7.96 -31.55 -15.98
CA PHE A 302 -8.79 -32.27 -16.94
C PHE A 302 -9.98 -31.43 -17.39
N SER A 303 -10.71 -30.84 -16.45
CA SER A 303 -11.83 -29.93 -16.75
C SER A 303 -12.20 -29.04 -15.56
N VAL A 304 -12.69 -27.84 -15.86
CA VAL A 304 -13.36 -26.93 -14.92
C VAL A 304 -14.42 -26.14 -15.69
N SER A 305 -15.43 -25.63 -15.00
CA SER A 305 -16.44 -24.72 -15.57
C SER A 305 -16.79 -23.64 -14.55
N ILE A 306 -17.11 -22.44 -15.04
CA ILE A 306 -17.52 -21.34 -14.17
C ILE A 306 -18.90 -21.66 -13.57
N ASN A 307 -19.11 -21.28 -12.31
CA ASN A 307 -20.44 -21.29 -11.74
C ASN A 307 -21.23 -20.13 -12.34
N THR A 308 -22.46 -20.38 -12.80
CA THR A 308 -23.29 -19.36 -13.45
C THR A 308 -23.62 -18.17 -12.55
N SER A 309 -23.52 -18.29 -11.22
CA SER A 309 -23.69 -17.17 -10.30
C SER A 309 -22.48 -16.24 -10.24
N SER A 310 -21.28 -16.63 -10.70
CA SER A 310 -20.10 -15.76 -10.59
C SER A 310 -20.28 -14.51 -11.43
N SER A 311 -20.19 -13.32 -10.82
CA SER A 311 -20.13 -12.05 -11.56
C SER A 311 -19.03 -12.07 -12.62
N GLN A 312 -19.29 -11.39 -13.73
CA GLN A 312 -18.41 -11.33 -14.90
C GLN A 312 -18.01 -9.86 -15.14
N GLY A 313 -16.79 -9.64 -15.62
CA GLY A 313 -16.36 -8.34 -16.11
C GLY A 313 -16.75 -8.15 -17.59
N PRO A 314 -15.89 -7.50 -18.41
CA PRO A 314 -14.67 -6.80 -18.00
C PRO A 314 -15.04 -5.57 -17.15
N THR A 315 -14.06 -4.74 -16.80
CA THR A 315 -14.37 -3.35 -16.40
C THR A 315 -14.74 -2.51 -17.63
N ASP A 316 -15.28 -1.31 -17.43
CA ASP A 316 -15.67 -0.38 -18.51
C ASP A 316 -14.48 -0.05 -19.44
N ASP A 317 -13.33 0.22 -18.84
CA ASP A 317 -12.04 0.42 -19.51
C ASP A 317 -11.40 -0.87 -20.06
N ARG A 318 -12.16 -1.98 -20.04
CA ARG A 318 -11.86 -3.28 -20.66
C ARG A 318 -10.71 -4.08 -20.06
N ARG A 319 -10.33 -3.82 -18.81
CA ARG A 319 -9.37 -4.66 -18.08
C ARG A 319 -9.92 -6.08 -17.86
N ILE A 320 -9.00 -7.03 -17.79
CA ILE A 320 -9.27 -8.44 -17.51
C ILE A 320 -9.65 -8.57 -16.03
N LYS A 321 -10.95 -8.54 -15.76
CA LYS A 321 -11.54 -8.89 -14.45
C LYS A 321 -12.70 -9.88 -14.62
N PRO A 322 -12.95 -10.77 -13.62
CA PRO A 322 -12.12 -11.07 -12.45
C PRO A 322 -10.70 -11.52 -12.84
N ASP A 323 -9.71 -11.40 -11.97
CA ASP A 323 -8.31 -11.74 -12.32
C ASP A 323 -8.07 -13.25 -12.41
N ILE A 324 -8.68 -14.01 -11.50
CA ILE A 324 -8.41 -15.43 -11.30
C ILE A 324 -9.68 -16.16 -10.91
N THR A 325 -9.73 -17.46 -11.18
CA THR A 325 -10.81 -18.35 -10.75
C THR A 325 -10.36 -19.23 -9.59
N GLY A 326 -11.21 -19.31 -8.56
CA GLY A 326 -11.12 -20.27 -7.45
C GLY A 326 -12.33 -21.20 -7.43
N ASN A 327 -12.27 -22.28 -6.64
CA ASN A 327 -13.45 -23.12 -6.40
C ASN A 327 -14.19 -22.60 -5.16
N GLY A 328 -15.45 -22.25 -5.34
CA GLY A 328 -16.35 -21.83 -4.28
C GLY A 328 -17.73 -22.48 -4.36
N THR A 329 -17.87 -23.65 -4.99
CA THR A 329 -19.18 -24.29 -5.21
C THR A 329 -19.35 -25.54 -4.35
N GLY A 330 -20.38 -25.56 -3.48
CA GLY A 330 -20.70 -26.70 -2.63
C GLY A 330 -19.70 -26.96 -1.49
N LEU A 331 -18.93 -25.93 -1.07
CA LEU A 331 -17.84 -26.10 -0.10
C LEU A 331 -18.37 -26.32 1.31
N THR A 332 -18.07 -27.47 1.92
CA THR A 332 -18.40 -27.74 3.33
C THR A 332 -17.32 -27.19 4.25
N SER A 333 -17.63 -26.16 5.03
CA SER A 333 -16.71 -25.59 6.02
C SER A 333 -17.38 -25.50 7.40
N THR A 334 -16.68 -24.91 8.37
CA THR A 334 -17.14 -24.69 9.74
C THR A 334 -18.24 -23.62 9.78
N ILE A 335 -19.30 -23.81 10.57
CA ILE A 335 -20.34 -22.78 10.77
C ILE A 335 -20.57 -22.50 12.26
N SER A 336 -21.40 -21.52 12.58
CA SER A 336 -21.50 -20.93 13.91
C SER A 336 -22.53 -21.58 14.85
N THR A 337 -23.33 -22.54 14.36
CA THR A 337 -24.39 -23.17 15.17
C THR A 337 -23.85 -23.93 16.40
N SER A 338 -22.64 -24.50 16.35
CA SER A 338 -22.02 -25.22 17.48
C SER A 338 -20.49 -25.26 17.37
N ASN A 339 -19.79 -25.89 18.32
CA ASN A 339 -18.32 -26.07 18.23
C ASN A 339 -17.90 -27.02 17.10
N THR A 340 -18.82 -27.80 16.54
CA THR A 340 -18.53 -28.87 15.57
C THR A 340 -19.46 -28.81 14.35
N ALA A 341 -20.17 -27.71 14.16
CA ALA A 341 -21.17 -27.55 13.11
C ALA A 341 -20.49 -27.25 11.76
N THR A 342 -21.01 -27.88 10.70
CA THR A 342 -20.46 -27.74 9.35
C THR A 342 -21.60 -27.67 8.33
N ALA A 343 -21.49 -26.82 7.32
CA ALA A 343 -22.45 -26.77 6.22
C ALA A 343 -21.77 -26.42 4.89
N SER A 344 -22.45 -26.79 3.80
CA SER A 344 -22.00 -26.57 2.42
C SER A 344 -22.57 -25.27 1.86
N PHE A 345 -21.73 -24.29 1.51
CA PHE A 345 -22.13 -23.02 0.88
C PHE A 345 -21.56 -22.91 -0.55
N SER A 346 -22.13 -22.01 -1.35
CA SER A 346 -21.68 -21.74 -2.72
C SER A 346 -21.63 -20.24 -2.99
N GLY A 347 -20.59 -19.78 -3.68
CA GLY A 347 -20.46 -18.40 -4.15
C GLY A 347 -19.00 -17.94 -4.28
N THR A 348 -18.77 -16.76 -4.85
CA THR A 348 -17.45 -16.13 -4.89
C THR A 348 -16.88 -15.89 -3.50
N SER A 349 -17.75 -15.72 -2.50
CA SER A 349 -17.42 -15.63 -1.07
C SER A 349 -16.74 -16.89 -0.51
N MET A 350 -16.89 -18.05 -1.16
CA MET A 350 -16.19 -19.30 -0.86
C MET A 350 -14.95 -19.51 -1.75
N ALA A 351 -14.96 -18.99 -2.98
CA ALA A 351 -13.81 -19.05 -3.89
C ALA A 351 -12.65 -18.15 -3.43
N SER A 352 -12.96 -16.94 -2.96
CA SER A 352 -11.99 -15.98 -2.42
C SER A 352 -11.13 -16.58 -1.28
N PRO A 353 -11.68 -17.17 -0.20
CA PRO A 353 -10.88 -17.78 0.86
C PRO A 353 -10.15 -19.06 0.42
N ASN A 354 -10.65 -19.76 -0.61
CA ASN A 354 -9.92 -20.87 -1.24
C ASN A 354 -8.65 -20.36 -1.94
N VAL A 355 -8.72 -19.26 -2.67
CA VAL A 355 -7.54 -18.59 -3.26
C VAL A 355 -6.64 -18.01 -2.16
N ALA A 356 -7.15 -17.18 -1.26
CA ALA A 356 -6.35 -16.51 -0.22
C ALA A 356 -5.59 -17.51 0.66
N GLY A 357 -6.26 -18.57 1.13
CA GLY A 357 -5.62 -19.64 1.91
C GLY A 357 -4.58 -20.43 1.12
N THR A 358 -4.73 -20.55 -0.20
CA THR A 358 -3.73 -21.19 -1.07
C THR A 358 -2.52 -20.27 -1.31
N LEU A 359 -2.73 -18.97 -1.51
CA LEU A 359 -1.66 -18.00 -1.72
C LEU A 359 -0.79 -17.78 -0.47
N LEU A 360 -1.36 -17.93 0.73
CA LEU A 360 -0.58 -17.96 1.98
C LEU A 360 0.48 -19.08 1.99
N LEU A 361 0.21 -20.22 1.36
CA LEU A 361 1.20 -21.32 1.23
C LEU A 361 2.35 -20.94 0.29
N LEU A 362 2.07 -20.16 -0.77
CA LEU A 362 3.11 -19.67 -1.69
C LEU A 362 4.01 -18.63 -1.02
N GLN A 363 3.47 -17.74 -0.19
CA GLN A 363 4.27 -16.84 0.65
C GLN A 363 5.13 -17.60 1.66
N GLN A 364 4.59 -18.67 2.28
CA GLN A 364 5.38 -19.55 3.13
C GLN A 364 6.51 -20.24 2.34
N HIS A 365 6.25 -20.70 1.12
CA HIS A 365 7.25 -21.35 0.26
C HIS A 365 8.38 -20.41 -0.12
N GLN A 366 8.04 -19.18 -0.55
CA GLN A 366 9.02 -18.13 -0.79
C GLN A 366 9.87 -17.89 0.46
N LYS A 367 9.24 -17.71 1.63
CA LYS A 367 9.95 -17.45 2.90
C LYS A 367 10.94 -18.56 3.25
N ASN A 368 10.54 -19.82 3.09
CA ASN A 368 11.40 -20.99 3.30
C ASN A 368 12.61 -21.00 2.32
N LEU A 369 12.43 -20.50 1.10
CA LEU A 369 13.45 -20.53 0.05
C LEU A 369 14.35 -19.29 0.00
N THR A 370 13.92 -18.11 0.46
CA THR A 370 14.68 -16.85 0.29
C THR A 370 14.90 -16.07 1.58
N ASN A 371 14.24 -16.44 2.68
CA ASN A 371 14.06 -15.62 3.88
C ASN A 371 13.25 -14.32 3.66
N SER A 372 12.69 -14.08 2.47
CA SER A 372 11.86 -12.91 2.13
C SER A 372 10.42 -13.32 1.81
N PHE A 373 9.50 -12.35 1.77
CA PHE A 373 8.17 -12.56 1.19
C PHE A 373 8.12 -11.92 -0.21
N MET A 374 7.21 -12.37 -1.07
CA MET A 374 6.94 -11.71 -2.35
C MET A 374 6.15 -10.42 -2.14
N LYS A 375 6.39 -9.38 -2.96
CA LYS A 375 5.47 -8.25 -3.08
C LYS A 375 4.10 -8.70 -3.59
N SER A 376 3.10 -7.86 -3.35
CA SER A 376 1.71 -8.02 -3.80
C SER A 376 1.63 -8.24 -5.32
N SER A 377 2.33 -7.40 -6.10
CA SER A 377 2.45 -7.53 -7.56
C SER A 377 3.06 -8.88 -7.99
N THR A 378 4.07 -9.37 -7.28
CA THR A 378 4.74 -10.64 -7.58
C THR A 378 3.83 -11.82 -7.30
N LEU A 379 3.10 -11.82 -6.18
CA LEU A 379 2.16 -12.88 -5.82
C LEU A 379 0.93 -12.88 -6.74
N ARG A 380 0.39 -11.70 -7.07
CA ARG A 380 -0.74 -11.52 -8.02
C ARG A 380 -0.35 -11.98 -9.43
N GLY A 381 0.81 -11.52 -9.91
CA GLY A 381 1.37 -11.91 -11.19
C GLY A 381 1.66 -13.42 -11.26
N LEU A 382 2.24 -14.01 -10.20
CA LEU A 382 2.51 -15.45 -10.16
C LEU A 382 1.23 -16.28 -10.25
N ALA A 383 0.17 -15.87 -9.53
CA ALA A 383 -1.13 -16.53 -9.58
C ALA A 383 -1.72 -16.54 -11.00
N CYS A 384 -1.65 -15.40 -11.70
CA CYS A 384 -2.17 -15.23 -13.07
C CYS A 384 -1.30 -15.95 -14.12
N HIS A 385 0.03 -15.74 -14.07
CA HIS A 385 1.02 -16.34 -14.99
C HIS A 385 1.01 -17.87 -14.97
N THR A 386 0.73 -18.46 -13.80
CA THR A 386 0.77 -19.92 -13.63
C THR A 386 -0.59 -20.60 -13.72
N ALA A 387 -1.68 -19.84 -13.82
CA ALA A 387 -3.04 -20.34 -13.95
C ALA A 387 -3.20 -21.39 -15.09
N ASP A 388 -4.20 -22.26 -14.93
CA ASP A 388 -4.66 -23.11 -16.01
C ASP A 388 -5.70 -22.34 -16.84
N ASP A 389 -5.32 -22.03 -18.08
CA ASP A 389 -6.16 -21.48 -19.15
C ASP A 389 -7.40 -22.38 -19.35
N ALA A 390 -8.59 -21.83 -19.14
CA ALA A 390 -9.85 -22.57 -19.11
C ALA A 390 -11.03 -21.64 -19.44
N GLY A 391 -12.02 -22.16 -20.17
CA GLY A 391 -13.10 -21.34 -20.73
C GLY A 391 -12.80 -21.02 -22.19
N ASN A 392 -12.70 -19.73 -22.53
CA ASN A 392 -12.15 -19.32 -23.81
C ASN A 392 -10.62 -19.55 -23.85
N LEU A 393 -10.01 -19.49 -25.05
CA LEU A 393 -8.56 -19.55 -25.18
C LEU A 393 -7.93 -18.20 -24.83
N GLY A 394 -7.02 -18.19 -23.86
CA GLY A 394 -6.44 -16.97 -23.33
C GLY A 394 -7.36 -16.29 -22.30
N PRO A 395 -6.97 -15.14 -21.73
CA PRO A 395 -7.76 -14.51 -20.69
C PRO A 395 -9.15 -14.11 -21.17
N ASP A 396 -10.15 -14.25 -20.30
CA ASP A 396 -11.52 -13.83 -20.58
C ASP A 396 -12.20 -13.14 -19.39
N ALA A 397 -13.27 -12.40 -19.67
CA ALA A 397 -14.01 -11.63 -18.68
C ALA A 397 -14.90 -12.45 -17.71
N LYS A 398 -14.73 -13.79 -17.67
CA LYS A 398 -15.49 -14.72 -16.80
C LYS A 398 -14.58 -15.52 -15.89
N MET A 399 -13.48 -16.03 -16.44
CA MET A 399 -12.46 -16.81 -15.72
C MET A 399 -11.21 -16.01 -15.35
N GLY A 400 -11.03 -14.82 -15.93
CA GLY A 400 -9.81 -14.05 -15.82
C GLY A 400 -8.67 -14.71 -16.57
N TRP A 401 -7.51 -14.80 -15.92
CA TRP A 401 -6.34 -15.55 -16.40
C TRP A 401 -6.50 -17.08 -16.26
N GLY A 402 -7.58 -17.57 -15.64
CA GLY A 402 -7.91 -19.01 -15.53
C GLY A 402 -8.01 -19.52 -14.09
N LEU A 403 -7.95 -20.84 -13.92
CA LEU A 403 -8.02 -21.50 -12.61
C LEU A 403 -6.65 -21.44 -11.91
N LEU A 404 -6.61 -21.03 -10.63
CA LEU A 404 -5.38 -21.00 -9.84
C LEU A 404 -4.69 -22.38 -9.79
N ASN A 405 -3.43 -22.46 -10.20
CA ASN A 405 -2.61 -23.67 -10.16
C ASN A 405 -1.41 -23.49 -9.22
N ALA A 406 -1.62 -23.72 -7.91
CA ALA A 406 -0.59 -23.51 -6.90
C ALA A 406 0.60 -24.48 -7.02
N LYS A 407 0.41 -25.65 -7.63
CA LYS A 407 1.49 -26.59 -7.95
C LYS A 407 2.48 -25.93 -8.91
N LYS A 408 1.99 -25.43 -10.05
CA LYS A 408 2.81 -24.74 -11.06
C LYS A 408 3.41 -23.44 -10.51
N ALA A 409 2.70 -22.72 -9.63
CA ALA A 409 3.25 -21.57 -8.90
C ALA A 409 4.43 -21.96 -7.99
N ALA A 410 4.30 -23.00 -7.17
CA ALA A 410 5.36 -23.48 -6.29
C ALA A 410 6.55 -24.07 -7.08
N GLU A 411 6.31 -24.74 -8.21
CA GLU A 411 7.35 -25.17 -9.16
C GLU A 411 8.10 -23.96 -9.74
N THR A 412 7.38 -22.89 -10.11
CA THR A 412 7.93 -21.64 -10.65
C THR A 412 8.77 -20.88 -9.60
N ILE A 413 8.39 -20.89 -8.31
CA ILE A 413 9.23 -20.36 -7.23
C ILE A 413 10.49 -21.23 -7.04
N THR A 414 10.33 -22.56 -7.02
CA THR A 414 11.44 -23.50 -6.75
C THR A 414 12.49 -23.48 -7.86
N GLY A 415 12.06 -23.32 -9.11
CA GLY A 415 12.89 -23.28 -10.30
C GLY A 415 13.51 -21.93 -10.64
N ASN A 416 13.35 -20.89 -9.80
CA ASN A 416 13.80 -19.53 -10.10
C ASN A 416 15.33 -19.46 -10.35
N GLY A 417 15.70 -19.03 -11.55
CA GLY A 417 17.06 -19.01 -12.10
C GLY A 417 17.47 -20.29 -12.83
N LEU A 418 16.64 -21.35 -12.85
CA LEU A 418 16.92 -22.62 -13.54
C LEU A 418 15.91 -22.94 -14.65
N THR A 419 14.63 -23.07 -14.31
CA THR A 419 13.54 -23.43 -15.24
C THR A 419 12.47 -22.33 -15.34
N SER A 420 12.59 -21.32 -14.48
CA SER A 420 11.79 -20.12 -14.41
C SER A 420 12.66 -18.94 -14.00
N TRP A 421 12.12 -17.73 -14.11
CA TRP A 421 12.68 -16.51 -13.56
C TRP A 421 11.60 -15.79 -12.76
N ILE A 422 11.94 -15.28 -11.58
CA ILE A 422 11.12 -14.33 -10.82
C ILE A 422 12.06 -13.25 -10.30
N SER A 423 11.81 -12.00 -10.69
CA SER A 423 12.49 -10.83 -10.12
C SER A 423 11.51 -9.67 -9.88
N GLU A 424 11.94 -8.73 -9.03
CA GLU A 424 11.22 -7.50 -8.71
C GLU A 424 12.13 -6.33 -9.09
N GLU A 425 11.77 -5.66 -10.18
CA GLU A 425 12.58 -4.65 -10.86
C GLU A 425 12.01 -3.23 -10.63
N ASN A 426 12.81 -2.22 -10.93
CA ASN A 426 12.38 -0.81 -11.00
C ASN A 426 12.72 -0.27 -12.39
N LEU A 427 11.71 0.30 -13.07
CA LEU A 427 11.90 0.99 -14.34
C LEU A 427 11.87 2.50 -14.09
N THR A 428 12.95 3.20 -14.40
CA THR A 428 13.05 4.67 -14.30
C THR A 428 12.63 5.36 -15.60
N GLN A 429 12.32 6.65 -15.54
CA GLN A 429 11.89 7.44 -16.70
C GLN A 429 12.90 7.36 -17.87
N GLY A 430 12.43 6.91 -19.04
CA GLY A 430 13.22 6.71 -20.25
C GLY A 430 14.01 5.40 -20.30
N GLN A 431 13.93 4.55 -19.26
CA GLN A 431 14.68 3.30 -19.20
C GLN A 431 14.03 2.19 -20.06
N THR A 432 14.88 1.32 -20.61
CA THR A 432 14.49 0.00 -21.12
C THR A 432 15.22 -1.06 -20.32
N PHE A 433 14.47 -1.99 -19.71
CA PHE A 433 15.05 -3.21 -19.14
C PHE A 433 15.14 -4.29 -20.23
N ASN A 434 16.20 -5.10 -20.21
CA ASN A 434 16.37 -6.23 -21.12
C ASN A 434 16.94 -7.44 -20.37
N ILE A 435 16.40 -8.62 -20.66
CA ILE A 435 16.98 -9.91 -20.25
C ILE A 435 16.97 -10.88 -21.43
N THR A 436 18.05 -11.65 -21.60
CA THR A 436 18.10 -12.75 -22.56
C THR A 436 17.85 -14.07 -21.83
N VAL A 437 16.92 -14.88 -22.33
CA VAL A 437 16.60 -16.21 -21.76
C VAL A 437 16.65 -17.29 -22.83
N LYS A 438 17.09 -18.49 -22.46
CA LYS A 438 17.16 -19.65 -23.34
C LYS A 438 15.92 -20.52 -23.16
N SER A 439 15.23 -20.87 -24.25
CA SER A 439 14.15 -21.86 -24.22
C SER A 439 14.61 -23.19 -24.84
N ASN A 440 14.15 -24.30 -24.26
CA ASN A 440 14.32 -25.64 -24.83
C ASN A 440 13.39 -25.92 -26.03
N GLY A 441 12.37 -25.08 -26.23
CA GLY A 441 11.46 -25.19 -27.36
C GLY A 441 10.40 -26.31 -27.27
N GLY A 442 9.49 -26.31 -28.23
CA GLY A 442 8.45 -27.32 -28.43
C GLY A 442 7.11 -27.00 -27.75
N SER A 443 6.04 -27.62 -28.25
CA SER A 443 4.65 -27.37 -27.81
C SER A 443 4.34 -27.78 -26.37
N SER A 444 5.18 -28.61 -25.74
CA SER A 444 5.06 -28.99 -24.33
C SER A 444 5.80 -28.03 -23.39
N ASN A 445 6.60 -27.11 -23.92
CA ASN A 445 7.40 -26.14 -23.16
C ASN A 445 7.09 -24.71 -23.64
N PRO A 446 5.85 -24.20 -23.51
CA PRO A 446 5.53 -22.84 -23.91
C PRO A 446 6.39 -21.84 -23.14
N LEU A 447 6.98 -20.87 -23.85
CA LEU A 447 7.70 -19.76 -23.24
C LEU A 447 6.66 -18.72 -22.84
N ILE A 448 6.55 -18.46 -21.54
CA ILE A 448 5.62 -17.47 -21.00
C ILE A 448 6.46 -16.42 -20.27
N ALA A 449 6.19 -15.13 -20.49
CA ALA A 449 6.74 -14.03 -19.72
C ALA A 449 5.63 -13.05 -19.35
N SER A 450 5.58 -12.63 -18.08
CA SER A 450 4.62 -11.63 -17.61
C SER A 450 5.29 -10.51 -16.83
N ILE A 451 4.79 -9.30 -16.97
CA ILE A 451 5.01 -8.20 -16.02
C ILE A 451 3.74 -7.96 -15.20
N THR A 452 3.91 -7.53 -13.94
CA THR A 452 2.81 -7.12 -13.08
C THR A 452 3.27 -6.02 -12.15
N TRP A 453 2.48 -4.96 -11.99
CA TRP A 453 2.82 -3.84 -11.10
C TRP A 453 1.65 -3.43 -10.21
N THR A 454 2.00 -2.82 -9.07
CA THR A 454 1.06 -2.05 -8.27
C THR A 454 1.09 -0.63 -8.83
N ASP A 455 0.04 -0.26 -9.54
CA ASP A 455 -0.08 1.03 -10.23
C ASP A 455 -0.61 2.12 -9.29
N LEU A 456 -0.42 3.39 -9.64
CA LEU A 456 -0.98 4.50 -8.86
C LEU A 456 -2.52 4.53 -8.97
N PRO A 457 -3.26 5.11 -8.01
CA PRO A 457 -4.71 5.23 -8.07
C PRO A 457 -5.16 6.08 -9.29
N GLY A 458 -6.03 5.51 -10.12
CA GLY A 458 -6.56 6.16 -11.33
C GLY A 458 -7.64 7.22 -11.03
N ILE A 459 -8.10 7.94 -12.06
CA ILE A 459 -9.25 8.85 -11.91
C ILE A 459 -10.52 8.00 -11.76
N ALA A 460 -11.31 8.28 -10.72
CA ALA A 460 -12.56 7.58 -10.45
C ALA A 460 -13.73 8.13 -11.29
N ASN A 461 -14.62 7.25 -11.72
CA ASN A 461 -15.95 7.61 -12.22
C ASN A 461 -16.93 7.66 -11.04
N ASN A 462 -17.38 8.86 -10.71
CA ASN A 462 -18.44 9.13 -9.74
C ASN A 462 -19.80 9.42 -10.40
N GLY A 463 -19.97 8.97 -11.66
CA GLY A 463 -21.15 9.20 -12.50
C GLY A 463 -21.00 10.34 -13.50
N THR A 464 -19.91 11.11 -13.42
CA THR A 464 -19.62 12.22 -14.33
C THR A 464 -19.13 11.78 -15.71
N LEU A 465 -18.52 10.60 -15.85
CA LEU A 465 -18.10 10.05 -17.15
C LEU A 465 -19.22 9.28 -17.85
N GLY A 466 -20.30 8.93 -17.14
CA GLY A 466 -21.42 8.14 -17.65
C GLY A 466 -21.16 6.64 -17.64
N ASP A 467 -22.05 5.89 -18.31
CA ASP A 467 -21.99 4.42 -18.39
C ASP A 467 -20.96 3.94 -19.42
N ASN A 468 -20.25 2.85 -19.12
CA ASN A 468 -19.33 2.16 -20.05
C ASN A 468 -18.17 3.05 -20.54
N ASP A 469 -17.64 3.94 -19.69
CA ASP A 469 -16.54 4.82 -20.10
C ASP A 469 -15.25 4.03 -20.38
N ILE A 470 -14.71 4.22 -21.58
CA ILE A 470 -13.57 3.45 -22.08
C ILE A 470 -12.21 4.08 -21.77
N THR A 471 -12.16 5.14 -20.95
CA THR A 471 -10.90 5.82 -20.62
C THR A 471 -10.05 4.90 -19.74
N PRO A 472 -8.82 4.54 -20.16
CA PRO A 472 -7.95 3.71 -19.33
C PRO A 472 -7.70 4.36 -17.98
N VAL A 473 -7.98 3.65 -16.88
CA VAL A 473 -7.65 4.15 -15.53
C VAL A 473 -6.21 3.81 -15.13
N LEU A 474 -5.47 3.13 -15.99
CA LEU A 474 -4.03 2.87 -15.87
C LEU A 474 -3.24 4.19 -15.86
N VAL A 475 -2.36 4.37 -14.88
CA VAL A 475 -1.58 5.61 -14.69
C VAL A 475 -0.18 5.46 -15.29
N ASN A 476 0.56 4.43 -14.88
CA ASN A 476 1.85 4.09 -15.48
C ASN A 476 1.65 2.92 -16.46
N ASP A 477 1.74 3.20 -17.77
CA ASP A 477 1.68 2.22 -18.86
C ASP A 477 3.05 1.57 -19.08
N LEU A 478 3.20 0.30 -18.66
CA LEU A 478 4.39 -0.53 -18.89
C LEU A 478 4.13 -1.55 -20.00
N ASP A 479 5.15 -1.78 -20.82
CA ASP A 479 5.10 -2.66 -21.99
C ASP A 479 6.15 -3.79 -21.89
N ILE A 480 5.71 -5.05 -21.91
CA ILE A 480 6.59 -6.21 -22.18
C ILE A 480 6.56 -6.58 -23.66
N ARG A 481 7.73 -6.94 -24.22
CA ARG A 481 7.86 -7.64 -25.51
C ARG A 481 8.79 -8.82 -25.37
N ILE A 482 8.56 -9.88 -26.15
CA ILE A 482 9.56 -10.92 -26.42
C ILE A 482 9.97 -10.79 -27.88
N THR A 483 11.27 -10.83 -28.17
CA THR A 483 11.79 -10.79 -29.53
C THR A 483 12.76 -11.95 -29.81
N LYS A 484 12.72 -12.46 -31.05
CA LYS A 484 13.66 -13.46 -31.58
C LYS A 484 13.68 -13.39 -33.10
N ASP A 485 14.87 -13.41 -33.70
CA ASP A 485 15.08 -13.46 -35.16
C ASP A 485 14.25 -12.40 -35.93
N GLY A 486 14.09 -11.20 -35.36
CA GLY A 486 13.29 -10.10 -35.92
C GLY A 486 11.77 -10.24 -35.74
N THR A 487 11.29 -11.34 -35.17
CA THR A 487 9.87 -11.52 -34.79
C THR A 487 9.63 -10.94 -33.40
N THR A 488 8.56 -10.17 -33.24
CA THR A 488 8.08 -9.62 -31.95
C THR A 488 6.79 -10.32 -31.54
N PHE A 489 6.73 -10.75 -30.28
CA PHE A 489 5.54 -11.30 -29.64
C PHE A 489 4.92 -10.28 -28.69
N TYR A 490 3.60 -10.23 -28.68
CA TYR A 490 2.80 -9.23 -27.94
C TYR A 490 1.96 -9.88 -26.83
N PRO A 491 1.61 -9.11 -25.79
CA PRO A 491 0.83 -9.62 -24.67
C PRO A 491 -0.62 -9.89 -25.07
N TRP A 492 -1.31 -10.67 -24.24
CA TRP A 492 -2.76 -10.85 -24.37
C TRP A 492 -3.51 -9.57 -24.00
N LYS A 493 -4.60 -9.30 -24.74
CA LYS A 493 -5.61 -8.30 -24.38
C LYS A 493 -7.01 -8.69 -24.83
N LEU A 494 -8.02 -8.15 -24.15
CA LEU A 494 -9.41 -8.28 -24.56
C LEU A 494 -9.71 -7.42 -25.81
N GLN A 495 -10.79 -7.79 -26.50
CA GLN A 495 -11.32 -7.02 -27.63
C GLN A 495 -12.51 -6.16 -27.18
N SER A 496 -13.00 -5.27 -28.05
CA SER A 496 -14.17 -4.43 -27.77
C SER A 496 -15.46 -5.22 -27.51
N ASN A 497 -15.57 -6.44 -28.05
CA ASN A 497 -16.62 -7.39 -27.69
C ASN A 497 -16.08 -8.34 -26.60
N PRO A 498 -16.61 -8.31 -25.36
CA PRO A 498 -16.12 -9.14 -24.25
C PRO A 498 -16.47 -10.63 -24.39
N SER A 499 -17.26 -11.02 -25.41
CA SER A 499 -17.47 -12.42 -25.80
C SER A 499 -16.43 -12.95 -26.79
N ALA A 500 -15.63 -12.09 -27.40
CA ALA A 500 -14.60 -12.51 -28.34
C ALA A 500 -13.37 -13.08 -27.60
N LEU A 501 -12.62 -13.96 -28.26
CA LEU A 501 -11.34 -14.45 -27.74
C LEU A 501 -10.35 -13.29 -27.58
N ALA A 502 -9.48 -13.36 -26.58
CA ALA A 502 -8.36 -12.44 -26.45
C ALA A 502 -7.41 -12.52 -27.67
N VAL A 503 -6.59 -11.48 -27.86
CA VAL A 503 -5.64 -11.39 -28.98
C VAL A 503 -4.23 -11.04 -28.50
N ARG A 504 -3.22 -11.41 -29.30
CA ARG A 504 -1.78 -11.12 -29.09
C ARG A 504 -1.18 -10.39 -30.29
N ASN A 505 -1.82 -9.27 -30.68
CA ASN A 505 -1.48 -8.54 -31.92
C ASN A 505 -1.02 -7.08 -31.69
N GLY A 506 -0.80 -6.70 -30.43
CA GLY A 506 -0.35 -5.37 -30.03
C GLY A 506 -0.43 -5.20 -28.52
N ASP A 507 0.08 -4.08 -28.05
CA ASP A 507 0.19 -3.62 -26.65
C ASP A 507 -1.12 -3.78 -25.85
N ASN A 508 -1.06 -4.13 -24.57
CA ASN A 508 -2.18 -4.03 -23.64
C ASN A 508 -2.04 -2.72 -22.84
N ASN A 509 -2.86 -1.73 -23.20
CA ASN A 509 -2.76 -0.37 -22.68
C ASN A 509 -3.77 -0.08 -21.54
N VAL A 510 -4.30 -1.12 -20.89
CA VAL A 510 -5.31 -0.99 -19.82
C VAL A 510 -4.98 -1.85 -18.60
N ASP A 511 -4.47 -3.07 -18.77
CA ASP A 511 -4.15 -3.96 -17.66
C ASP A 511 -2.78 -3.67 -17.02
N ASN A 512 -2.70 -3.70 -15.68
CA ASN A 512 -1.43 -3.69 -14.94
C ASN A 512 -0.84 -5.11 -14.75
N ILE A 513 -1.24 -6.04 -15.63
CA ILE A 513 -0.75 -7.41 -15.79
C ILE A 513 -0.66 -7.67 -17.31
N GLU A 514 0.54 -7.64 -17.87
CA GLU A 514 0.76 -8.07 -19.26
C GLU A 514 1.36 -9.48 -19.29
N VAL A 515 0.78 -10.41 -20.05
CA VAL A 515 1.29 -11.79 -20.21
C VAL A 515 1.49 -12.10 -21.69
N ILE A 516 2.73 -12.43 -22.07
CA ILE A 516 3.08 -13.02 -23.37
C ILE A 516 3.22 -14.52 -23.20
N LYS A 517 2.53 -15.28 -24.06
CA LYS A 517 2.68 -16.74 -24.19
C LYS A 517 3.07 -17.06 -25.62
N ILE A 518 4.15 -17.82 -25.81
CA ILE A 518 4.53 -18.44 -27.07
C ILE A 518 4.21 -19.93 -26.92
N ASP A 519 3.18 -20.42 -27.61
CA ASP A 519 2.63 -21.77 -27.36
C ASP A 519 3.56 -22.92 -27.78
N ALA A 520 4.43 -22.69 -28.78
CA ALA A 520 5.43 -23.65 -29.24
C ALA A 520 6.71 -22.92 -29.68
N PRO A 521 7.57 -22.47 -28.74
CA PRO A 521 8.78 -21.74 -29.07
C PRO A 521 9.77 -22.59 -29.84
N SER A 522 10.57 -21.98 -30.72
CA SER A 522 11.80 -22.58 -31.23
C SER A 522 12.89 -22.56 -30.15
N ALA A 523 13.72 -23.60 -30.08
CA ALA A 523 14.81 -23.66 -29.10
C ALA A 523 15.85 -22.55 -29.31
N GLY A 524 16.58 -22.19 -28.26
CA GLY A 524 17.58 -21.12 -28.23
C GLY A 524 17.08 -19.83 -27.59
N ASP A 525 17.80 -18.75 -27.81
CA ASP A 525 17.68 -17.53 -27.02
C ASP A 525 16.55 -16.60 -27.49
N TYR A 526 15.94 -15.89 -26.54
CA TYR A 526 14.91 -14.86 -26.72
C TYR A 526 15.29 -13.64 -25.87
N VAL A 527 15.07 -12.44 -26.40
CA VAL A 527 15.23 -11.19 -25.64
C VAL A 527 13.87 -10.73 -25.16
N ILE A 528 13.73 -10.57 -23.85
CA ILE A 528 12.55 -9.99 -23.20
C ILE A 528 12.91 -8.57 -22.79
N SER A 529 12.14 -7.60 -23.29
CA SER A 529 12.33 -6.18 -23.00
C SER A 529 11.13 -5.61 -22.27
N VAL A 530 11.37 -4.73 -21.30
CA VAL A 530 10.32 -3.95 -20.62
C VAL A 530 10.60 -2.46 -20.79
N THR A 531 9.59 -1.74 -21.28
CA THR A 531 9.58 -0.29 -21.51
C THR A 531 8.37 0.35 -20.83
N HIS A 532 8.23 1.67 -20.93
CA HIS A 532 7.01 2.37 -20.54
C HIS A 532 6.64 3.42 -21.59
N LYS A 533 5.38 3.85 -21.58
CA LYS A 533 4.92 5.03 -22.33
C LYS A 533 4.81 6.25 -21.41
N GLY A 534 4.71 7.43 -22.02
CA GLY A 534 4.48 8.69 -21.31
C GLY A 534 5.53 9.05 -20.24
N ASN A 535 5.06 9.72 -19.18
CA ASN A 535 5.86 10.05 -18.01
C ASN A 535 5.39 9.21 -16.82
N LEU A 536 6.32 8.52 -16.16
CA LEU A 536 6.06 7.84 -14.90
C LEU A 536 5.81 8.91 -13.82
N VAL A 537 4.65 8.89 -13.16
CA VAL A 537 4.19 9.99 -12.29
C VAL A 537 5.12 10.26 -11.10
N SER A 538 5.85 9.24 -10.64
CA SER A 538 6.88 9.31 -9.58
C SER A 538 8.31 9.18 -10.11
N GLY A 539 8.53 9.31 -11.42
CA GLY A 539 9.83 9.14 -12.10
C GLY A 539 10.32 7.69 -12.22
N SER A 540 9.66 6.74 -11.56
CA SER A 540 9.92 5.30 -11.72
C SER A 540 8.70 4.44 -11.36
N GLN A 541 8.65 3.19 -11.84
CA GLN A 541 7.63 2.21 -11.48
C GLN A 541 8.30 0.87 -11.09
N ASN A 542 7.94 0.33 -9.94
CA ASN A 542 8.32 -1.03 -9.56
C ASN A 542 7.41 -2.05 -10.25
N TYR A 543 7.99 -3.12 -10.79
CA TYR A 543 7.25 -4.20 -11.43
C TYR A 543 7.87 -5.56 -11.14
N SER A 544 7.07 -6.61 -11.22
CA SER A 544 7.48 -7.99 -11.05
C SER A 544 7.58 -8.66 -12.42
N LEU A 545 8.71 -9.31 -12.72
CA LEU A 545 8.93 -10.07 -13.96
C LEU A 545 8.93 -11.57 -13.65
N ILE A 546 8.06 -12.33 -14.32
CA ILE A 546 7.95 -13.78 -14.17
C ILE A 546 8.09 -14.43 -15.53
N ILE A 547 8.94 -15.46 -15.64
CA ILE A 547 9.21 -16.17 -16.90
C ILE A 547 9.19 -17.68 -16.62
N THR A 548 8.58 -18.47 -17.50
CA THR A 548 8.59 -19.95 -17.47
C THR A 548 8.78 -20.53 -18.87
N GLY A 549 9.20 -21.79 -18.97
CA GLY A 549 9.57 -22.41 -20.26
C GLY A 549 11.00 -22.09 -20.70
N ILE A 550 11.86 -21.73 -19.74
CA ILE A 550 13.28 -21.42 -19.94
C ILE A 550 14.17 -22.52 -19.36
N THR A 551 15.48 -22.43 -19.62
CA THR A 551 16.51 -23.31 -19.06
C THR A 551 17.78 -22.50 -18.75
N SER A 552 18.48 -22.90 -17.70
CA SER A 552 19.79 -22.39 -17.26
C SER A 552 20.59 -23.53 -16.62
N ASP A 553 21.92 -23.50 -16.75
CA ASP A 553 22.82 -24.48 -16.13
C ASP A 553 23.06 -24.18 -14.63
N PHE A 554 22.91 -22.91 -14.21
CA PHE A 554 22.99 -22.50 -12.80
C PHE A 554 22.06 -21.33 -12.42
N SER A 555 21.86 -21.15 -11.11
CA SER A 555 21.06 -20.09 -10.50
C SER A 555 21.68 -19.54 -9.22
N LEU A 556 21.44 -18.25 -8.97
CA LEU A 556 21.78 -17.51 -7.75
C LEU A 556 20.50 -17.07 -7.04
N ILE A 557 20.29 -17.56 -5.82
CA ILE A 557 19.11 -17.24 -5.00
C ILE A 557 19.57 -16.37 -3.83
N SER A 558 19.17 -15.11 -3.79
CA SER A 558 19.51 -14.23 -2.66
C SER A 558 18.82 -14.69 -1.37
N LYS A 559 19.56 -14.59 -0.26
CA LYS A 559 19.12 -14.88 1.12
C LYS A 559 19.13 -13.64 2.02
N SER A 560 19.46 -12.48 1.45
CA SER A 560 19.56 -11.20 2.13
C SER A 560 18.49 -10.23 1.62
N GLU A 561 17.99 -9.38 2.51
CA GLU A 561 17.18 -8.22 2.14
C GLU A 561 18.03 -7.10 1.55
N ASP A 562 17.37 -6.05 1.06
CA ASP A 562 18.03 -4.77 0.77
C ASP A 562 18.60 -4.18 2.07
N LEU A 563 19.75 -3.49 1.98
CA LEU A 563 20.49 -3.02 3.15
C LEU A 563 20.53 -1.49 3.19
N THR A 564 20.27 -0.92 4.38
CA THR A 564 20.52 0.50 4.67
C THR A 564 21.53 0.61 5.80
N LEU A 565 22.73 1.10 5.48
CA LEU A 565 23.91 1.01 6.35
C LEU A 565 24.62 2.36 6.49
N CYS A 566 25.44 2.47 7.53
CA CYS A 566 26.38 3.57 7.67
C CYS A 566 27.67 3.30 6.91
N SER A 567 28.31 4.36 6.43
CA SER A 567 29.55 4.31 5.64
C SER A 567 30.75 3.69 6.36
N ASN A 568 30.65 3.47 7.68
CA ASN A 568 31.65 2.77 8.50
C ASN A 568 31.38 1.25 8.66
N GLN A 569 30.40 0.70 7.96
CA GLN A 569 30.02 -0.72 7.97
C GLN A 569 30.32 -1.37 6.60
N ASP A 570 30.43 -2.70 6.59
CA ASP A 570 30.46 -3.50 5.36
C ASP A 570 29.04 -4.03 5.05
N ALA A 571 28.66 -4.06 3.78
CA ALA A 571 27.40 -4.65 3.32
C ALA A 571 27.59 -6.14 2.98
N VAL A 572 26.84 -7.03 3.62
CA VAL A 572 27.00 -8.49 3.47
C VAL A 572 25.74 -9.11 2.86
N TYR A 573 25.86 -9.59 1.62
CA TYR A 573 24.81 -10.27 0.89
C TYR A 573 25.12 -11.76 0.76
N ASN A 574 24.20 -12.62 1.19
CA ASN A 574 24.33 -14.07 1.06
C ASN A 574 23.47 -14.56 -0.12
N PHE A 575 24.02 -15.50 -0.89
CA PHE A 575 23.32 -16.17 -1.98
C PHE A 575 23.51 -17.68 -1.87
N GLU A 576 22.48 -18.44 -2.24
CA GLU A 576 22.56 -19.88 -2.49
C GLU A 576 22.76 -20.08 -4.00
N TYR A 577 23.88 -20.69 -4.36
CA TYR A 577 24.19 -21.14 -5.71
C TYR A 577 23.68 -22.57 -5.90
N LYS A 578 22.97 -22.80 -7.00
CA LYS A 578 22.56 -24.13 -7.45
C LYS A 578 22.94 -24.31 -8.91
N GLN A 579 23.24 -25.55 -9.31
CA GLN A 579 23.53 -25.91 -10.69
C GLN A 579 22.86 -27.23 -11.06
N THR A 580 22.61 -27.42 -12.35
CA THR A 580 22.17 -28.68 -12.96
C THR A 580 23.33 -29.43 -13.64
N GLY A 581 24.39 -28.71 -14.03
CA GLY A 581 25.60 -29.25 -14.66
C GLY A 581 26.77 -29.53 -13.68
N SER A 582 27.97 -29.55 -14.24
CA SER A 582 29.25 -29.78 -13.53
C SER A 582 30.32 -28.70 -13.78
N MET A 583 29.93 -27.59 -14.43
CA MET A 583 30.81 -26.46 -14.70
C MET A 583 31.10 -25.66 -13.43
N THR A 584 32.26 -24.99 -13.40
CA THR A 584 32.62 -24.08 -12.31
C THR A 584 32.12 -22.67 -12.63
N THR A 585 31.24 -22.13 -11.80
CA THR A 585 30.79 -20.75 -11.87
C THR A 585 31.69 -19.85 -11.03
N THR A 586 32.23 -18.80 -11.66
CA THR A 586 33.01 -17.74 -11.00
C THR A 586 32.12 -16.57 -10.63
N PHE A 587 32.37 -15.93 -9.48
CA PHE A 587 31.56 -14.83 -8.97
C PHE A 587 32.29 -13.49 -9.04
N SER A 588 31.56 -12.47 -9.47
CA SER A 588 32.00 -11.08 -9.58
C SER A 588 30.86 -10.13 -9.18
N ALA A 589 31.17 -8.86 -8.92
CA ALA A 589 30.17 -7.86 -8.54
C ALA A 589 29.82 -6.93 -9.70
N ILE A 590 28.57 -6.47 -9.73
CA ILE A 590 28.03 -5.48 -10.66
C ILE A 590 27.40 -4.32 -9.90
N GLY A 591 27.31 -3.15 -10.54
CA GLY A 591 26.63 -1.97 -9.99
C GLY A 591 27.27 -1.36 -8.73
N LEU A 592 28.53 -1.70 -8.42
CA LEU A 592 29.22 -1.15 -7.24
C LEU A 592 29.37 0.37 -7.34
N PRO A 593 29.05 1.12 -6.25
CA PRO A 593 29.33 2.53 -6.20
C PRO A 593 30.84 2.82 -6.21
N LEU A 594 31.22 3.97 -6.75
CA LEU A 594 32.62 4.41 -6.78
C LEU A 594 33.17 4.48 -5.34
N GLY A 595 34.34 3.87 -5.11
CA GLY A 595 34.99 3.79 -3.80
C GLY A 595 34.71 2.50 -3.02
N ALA A 596 33.66 1.74 -3.38
CA ALA A 596 33.40 0.42 -2.80
C ALA A 596 34.21 -0.69 -3.47
N VAL A 597 34.46 -1.77 -2.73
CA VAL A 597 35.13 -2.99 -3.21
C VAL A 597 34.33 -4.20 -2.75
N ALA A 598 34.01 -5.12 -3.68
CA ALA A 598 33.39 -6.39 -3.34
C ALA A 598 34.42 -7.53 -3.22
N SER A 599 34.16 -8.44 -2.30
CA SER A 599 34.88 -9.70 -2.13
C SER A 599 33.88 -10.86 -2.01
N PHE A 600 34.28 -12.06 -2.46
CA PHE A 600 33.43 -13.24 -2.51
C PHE A 600 34.04 -14.41 -1.74
N SER A 601 33.23 -15.08 -0.92
CA SER A 601 33.63 -16.28 -0.18
C SER A 601 32.59 -17.39 -0.37
N PRO A 602 32.92 -18.48 -1.10
CA PRO A 602 34.07 -18.63 -1.99
C PRO A 602 33.96 -17.76 -3.25
N THR A 603 35.06 -17.59 -4.00
CA THR A 603 35.08 -16.84 -5.28
C THR A 603 34.51 -17.61 -6.47
N SER A 604 34.29 -18.92 -6.32
CA SER A 604 33.67 -19.79 -7.33
C SER A 604 33.08 -21.04 -6.67
N LEU A 605 32.12 -21.67 -7.34
CA LEU A 605 31.51 -22.95 -6.95
C LEU A 605 31.33 -23.85 -8.18
N ASN A 606 31.42 -25.16 -7.97
CA ASN A 606 31.17 -26.21 -8.97
C ASN A 606 30.25 -27.32 -8.46
N THR A 607 29.55 -27.05 -7.35
CA THR A 607 28.48 -27.83 -6.72
C THR A 607 27.57 -26.86 -5.97
N ASN A 608 26.35 -27.28 -5.61
CA ASN A 608 25.41 -26.45 -4.86
C ASN A 608 26.02 -26.01 -3.51
N GLY A 609 25.88 -24.73 -3.15
CA GLY A 609 26.48 -24.18 -1.94
C GLY A 609 26.13 -22.71 -1.71
N SER A 610 26.60 -22.14 -0.61
CA SER A 610 26.45 -20.71 -0.30
C SER A 610 27.64 -19.90 -0.81
N VAL A 611 27.38 -18.71 -1.35
CA VAL A 611 28.38 -17.66 -1.57
C VAL A 611 27.97 -16.39 -0.81
N THR A 612 28.93 -15.82 -0.09
CA THR A 612 28.79 -14.51 0.56
C THR A 612 29.53 -13.46 -0.25
N MET A 613 28.84 -12.38 -0.62
CA MET A 613 29.40 -11.15 -1.17
C MET A 613 29.51 -10.12 -0.05
N THR A 614 30.73 -9.67 0.24
CA THR A 614 30.99 -8.58 1.19
C THR A 614 31.48 -7.36 0.43
N ILE A 615 30.71 -6.27 0.48
CA ILE A 615 31.06 -4.97 -0.07
C ILE A 615 31.61 -4.10 1.07
N SER A 616 32.88 -3.71 0.96
CA SER A 616 33.58 -2.86 1.92
C SER A 616 34.02 -1.53 1.28
N GLY A 617 34.63 -0.66 2.08
CA GLY A 617 35.11 0.65 1.60
C GLY A 617 34.02 1.72 1.48
N LEU A 618 32.84 1.50 2.09
CA LEU A 618 31.69 2.42 2.03
C LEU A 618 32.01 3.83 2.57
N ALA A 619 33.10 4.00 3.33
CA ALA A 619 33.60 5.30 3.78
C ALA A 619 34.02 6.24 2.63
N ASN A 620 34.31 5.68 1.45
CA ASN A 620 34.65 6.43 0.24
C ASN A 620 33.46 6.59 -0.73
N VAL A 621 32.29 6.02 -0.38
CA VAL A 621 31.07 6.06 -1.18
C VAL A 621 30.25 7.29 -0.80
N GLN A 622 29.70 8.00 -1.79
CA GLN A 622 28.79 9.10 -1.51
C GLN A 622 27.49 8.59 -0.88
N PRO A 623 26.85 9.34 0.02
CA PRO A 623 25.52 8.98 0.50
C PRO A 623 24.50 8.88 -0.65
N GLY A 624 23.68 7.84 -0.64
CA GLY A 624 22.75 7.56 -1.73
C GLY A 624 22.19 6.15 -1.71
N ILE A 625 21.42 5.82 -2.76
CA ILE A 625 20.84 4.49 -2.99
C ILE A 625 21.48 3.91 -4.25
N TYR A 626 21.99 2.68 -4.15
CA TYR A 626 22.70 1.99 -5.21
C TYR A 626 22.08 0.62 -5.49
N THR A 627 22.05 0.20 -6.76
CA THR A 627 21.67 -1.16 -7.15
C THR A 627 22.95 -1.97 -7.34
N VAL A 628 23.29 -2.80 -6.35
CA VAL A 628 24.50 -3.64 -6.34
C VAL A 628 24.12 -5.10 -6.57
N GLY A 629 24.98 -5.88 -7.20
CA GLY A 629 24.64 -7.26 -7.52
C GLY A 629 25.81 -8.22 -7.65
N ILE A 630 25.48 -9.50 -7.66
CA ILE A 630 26.37 -10.62 -7.98
C ILE A 630 26.17 -11.00 -9.45
N SER A 631 27.26 -11.32 -10.14
CA SER A 631 27.30 -11.89 -11.48
C SER A 631 28.06 -13.21 -11.42
N GLY A 632 27.37 -14.31 -11.65
CA GLY A 632 27.96 -15.63 -11.88
C GLY A 632 28.29 -15.82 -13.36
N ASN A 633 29.42 -16.45 -13.67
CA ASN A 633 29.81 -16.82 -15.03
C ASN A 633 30.45 -18.22 -15.03
N ASN A 634 29.85 -19.16 -15.77
CA ASN A 634 30.33 -20.54 -15.91
C ASN A 634 31.09 -20.81 -17.23
N GLY A 635 31.25 -19.79 -18.09
CA GLY A 635 31.87 -19.85 -19.41
C GLY A 635 30.91 -20.12 -20.58
N SER A 636 29.69 -20.61 -20.29
CA SER A 636 28.60 -20.87 -21.25
C SER A 636 27.52 -19.77 -21.18
N GLU A 637 27.19 -19.34 -19.96
CA GLU A 637 26.18 -18.32 -19.66
C GLU A 637 26.59 -17.45 -18.46
N ILE A 638 25.88 -16.34 -18.30
CA ILE A 638 26.06 -15.39 -17.20
C ILE A 638 24.68 -15.16 -16.56
N GLU A 639 24.62 -15.26 -15.23
CA GLU A 639 23.43 -14.89 -14.46
C GLU A 639 23.77 -13.78 -13.46
N THR A 640 22.92 -12.75 -13.42
CA THR A 640 23.03 -11.63 -12.48
C THR A 640 21.86 -11.58 -11.50
N ARG A 641 22.12 -11.17 -10.25
CA ARG A 641 21.11 -10.82 -9.25
C ARG A 641 21.51 -9.55 -8.50
N SER A 642 20.58 -8.64 -8.33
CA SER A 642 20.81 -7.34 -7.68
C SER A 642 19.95 -7.13 -6.43
N LYS A 643 20.40 -6.22 -5.58
CA LYS A 643 19.75 -5.73 -4.35
C LYS A 643 20.02 -4.23 -4.20
N GLN A 644 19.17 -3.53 -3.45
CA GLN A 644 19.44 -2.15 -3.07
C GLN A 644 20.40 -2.07 -1.87
N LEU A 645 21.33 -1.13 -1.96
CA LEU A 645 22.23 -0.70 -0.91
C LEU A 645 22.06 0.82 -0.72
N ARG A 646 21.42 1.24 0.38
CA ARG A 646 21.42 2.64 0.81
C ARG A 646 22.58 2.89 1.77
N VAL A 647 23.42 3.86 1.44
CA VAL A 647 24.56 4.29 2.27
C VAL A 647 24.26 5.67 2.83
N TYR A 648 24.40 5.80 4.15
CA TYR A 648 24.44 7.09 4.86
C TYR A 648 25.84 7.35 5.40
N SER A 649 26.20 8.62 5.56
CA SER A 649 27.45 9.03 6.20
C SER A 649 27.19 9.97 7.36
N ASN A 650 28.05 9.93 8.38
CA ASN A 650 28.11 10.96 9.41
C ASN A 650 28.82 12.25 8.96
N ASN A 651 29.35 12.27 7.73
CA ASN A 651 29.90 13.47 7.11
C ASN A 651 28.83 14.16 6.26
N PHE A 652 28.29 15.27 6.76
CA PHE A 652 27.25 16.06 6.10
C PHE A 652 27.84 17.24 5.34
N GLN A 653 27.22 17.61 4.22
CA GLN A 653 27.43 18.93 3.65
C GLN A 653 26.61 19.97 4.44
N PRO A 654 27.09 21.21 4.59
CA PRO A 654 26.29 22.26 5.21
C PRO A 654 24.99 22.52 4.41
N THR A 655 23.85 22.51 5.10
CA THR A 655 22.54 22.71 4.48
C THR A 655 22.44 24.06 3.78
N VAL A 656 21.97 24.07 2.52
CA VAL A 656 21.70 25.30 1.77
C VAL A 656 20.39 25.90 2.25
N LEU A 657 20.47 27.10 2.83
CA LEU A 657 19.34 27.84 3.39
C LEU A 657 18.71 28.71 2.30
N LEU A 658 17.37 28.70 2.18
CA LEU A 658 16.63 29.37 1.10
C LEU A 658 15.85 30.60 1.58
N SER A 659 15.16 30.49 2.71
CA SER A 659 14.35 31.58 3.28
C SER A 659 14.39 31.52 4.81
N PRO A 660 14.48 32.65 5.54
CA PRO A 660 14.67 34.03 5.05
C PRO A 660 16.01 34.25 4.32
N ASP A 661 16.03 35.25 3.43
CA ASP A 661 17.17 35.57 2.57
C ASP A 661 18.39 36.07 3.37
N ALA A 662 19.57 35.96 2.78
CA ALA A 662 20.82 36.32 3.46
C ALA A 662 21.01 37.83 3.67
N GLY A 663 21.06 38.25 4.93
CA GLY A 663 21.11 39.65 5.31
C GLY A 663 19.79 40.40 5.06
N GLN A 664 18.66 39.69 4.90
CA GLN A 664 17.36 40.30 4.65
C GLN A 664 16.99 41.23 5.81
N ASN A 665 16.69 42.49 5.50
CA ASN A 665 16.27 43.48 6.48
C ASN A 665 14.77 43.75 6.34
N ASN A 666 14.16 44.21 7.44
CA ASN A 666 12.76 44.59 7.49
C ASN A 666 11.80 43.43 7.17
N THR A 667 12.03 42.29 7.82
CA THR A 667 11.17 41.10 7.68
C THR A 667 9.99 41.12 8.66
N ALA A 668 8.97 40.34 8.37
CA ALA A 668 7.87 40.03 9.28
C ALA A 668 8.32 39.35 10.57
N THR A 669 7.43 39.32 11.57
CA THR A 669 7.64 38.64 12.87
C THR A 669 7.17 37.19 12.89
N THR A 670 6.51 36.73 11.83
CA THR A 670 6.21 35.33 11.56
C THR A 670 6.80 35.00 10.18
N LEU A 671 7.64 33.96 10.11
CA LEU A 671 8.40 33.62 8.91
C LEU A 671 8.46 32.10 8.71
N PHE A 672 8.31 31.67 7.46
CA PHE A 672 8.54 30.28 7.06
C PHE A 672 10.02 30.10 6.68
N PHE A 673 10.69 29.23 7.44
CA PHE A 673 12.08 28.86 7.20
C PHE A 673 12.12 27.68 6.23
N ASN A 674 12.91 27.79 5.17
CA ASN A 674 12.98 26.78 4.10
C ASN A 674 14.44 26.52 3.70
N TRP A 675 14.78 25.29 3.35
CA TRP A 675 16.12 24.86 2.97
C TRP A 675 16.09 23.70 1.96
N ASN A 676 17.22 23.43 1.30
CA ASN A 676 17.31 22.27 0.41
C ASN A 676 17.33 20.96 1.22
N SER A 677 16.64 19.94 0.71
CA SER A 677 16.75 18.58 1.24
C SER A 677 18.11 17.95 0.88
N ASP A 678 18.61 17.09 1.77
CA ASP A 678 19.84 16.32 1.60
C ASP A 678 19.49 14.81 1.56
N ILE A 679 19.99 14.08 0.56
CA ILE A 679 19.83 12.61 0.44
C ILE A 679 20.50 11.86 1.60
N ASN A 680 21.49 12.48 2.24
CA ASN A 680 22.15 11.98 3.45
C ASN A 680 21.37 12.28 4.73
N ALA A 681 20.32 13.11 4.72
CA ALA A 681 19.57 13.46 5.93
C ALA A 681 18.28 12.64 6.06
N GLU A 682 17.95 12.27 7.31
CA GLU A 682 16.66 11.67 7.71
C GLU A 682 15.81 12.66 8.54
N SER A 683 16.47 13.67 9.13
CA SER A 683 15.85 14.80 9.83
C SER A 683 16.77 16.03 9.86
N TYR A 684 16.23 17.15 10.34
CA TYR A 684 16.93 18.43 10.47
C TYR A 684 16.63 19.05 11.84
N ASN A 685 17.64 19.67 12.44
CA ASN A 685 17.52 20.53 13.61
C ASN A 685 17.66 22.01 13.17
N LEU A 686 16.55 22.74 13.19
CA LEU A 686 16.52 24.19 12.94
C LEU A 686 16.82 24.94 14.23
N GLN A 687 17.86 25.78 14.21
CA GLN A 687 18.23 26.64 15.33
C GLN A 687 18.12 28.11 14.91
N LEU A 688 17.46 28.91 15.76
CA LEU A 688 17.29 30.35 15.62
C LEU A 688 17.67 31.03 16.93
N SER A 689 18.50 32.08 16.86
CA SER A 689 18.98 32.84 18.02
C SER A 689 19.03 34.34 17.72
N ASN A 690 18.97 35.18 18.76
CA ASN A 690 19.32 36.60 18.64
C ASN A 690 20.81 36.85 18.98
N GLN A 691 21.59 35.81 19.31
CA GLN A 691 23.04 35.85 19.47
C GLN A 691 23.71 35.10 18.31
N SER A 692 24.75 35.69 17.72
CA SER A 692 25.47 35.08 16.59
C SER A 692 26.27 33.82 16.96
N ASP A 693 26.48 33.58 18.26
CA ASP A 693 27.18 32.40 18.78
C ASP A 693 26.24 31.23 19.14
N PHE A 694 24.92 31.43 19.04
CA PHE A 694 23.89 30.47 19.46
C PHE A 694 24.03 30.01 20.93
N SER A 695 24.53 30.88 21.82
CA SER A 695 24.59 30.65 23.27
C SER A 695 23.21 30.51 23.93
N THR A 696 22.19 31.13 23.33
CA THR A 696 20.77 30.96 23.65
C THR A 696 19.98 30.68 22.37
N PHE A 697 18.77 30.15 22.50
CA PHE A 697 17.88 29.89 21.36
C PHE A 697 16.55 30.61 21.55
N PHE A 698 16.06 31.23 20.47
CA PHE A 698 14.64 31.56 20.32
C PHE A 698 13.85 30.32 19.89
N ALA A 699 14.40 29.55 18.93
CA ALA A 699 13.87 28.26 18.53
C ALA A 699 15.01 27.24 18.35
N ASN A 700 14.72 25.99 18.70
CA ASN A 700 15.60 24.84 18.52
C ASN A 700 14.69 23.61 18.32
N VAL A 701 14.40 23.28 17.05
CA VAL A 701 13.30 22.37 16.68
C VAL A 701 13.80 21.29 15.73
N ASN A 702 13.37 20.04 15.96
CA ASN A 702 13.61 18.92 15.06
C ASN A 702 12.42 18.74 14.11
N THR A 703 12.70 18.54 12.82
CA THR A 703 11.70 18.27 11.78
C THR A 703 12.24 17.26 10.76
N ASN A 704 11.34 16.48 10.15
CA ASN A 704 11.66 15.58 9.04
C ASN A 704 11.41 16.23 7.66
N ALA A 705 10.72 17.38 7.64
CA ALA A 705 10.50 18.17 6.43
C ALA A 705 11.62 19.24 6.26
N PRO A 706 11.95 19.64 5.02
CA PRO A 706 12.97 20.66 4.75
C PRO A 706 12.49 22.11 4.99
N GLY A 707 11.57 22.31 5.92
CA GLY A 707 11.03 23.63 6.28
C GLY A 707 10.27 23.64 7.59
N TYR A 708 10.06 24.83 8.16
CA TYR A 708 9.36 25.04 9.44
C TYR A 708 8.87 26.48 9.62
N LEU A 709 7.65 26.69 10.13
CA LEU A 709 7.13 28.03 10.46
C LEU A 709 7.56 28.46 11.88
N ILE A 710 8.10 29.67 12.02
CA ILE A 710 8.36 30.29 13.33
C ILE A 710 7.52 31.57 13.47
N THR A 711 6.74 31.66 14.54
CA THR A 711 5.90 32.79 14.93
C THR A 711 6.53 33.60 16.08
N GLY A 712 6.06 34.84 16.29
CA GLY A 712 6.31 35.60 17.52
C GLY A 712 7.73 36.16 17.68
N LEU A 713 8.45 36.36 16.58
CA LEU A 713 9.76 37.03 16.59
C LEU A 713 9.62 38.46 17.13
N ILE A 714 10.64 38.93 17.85
CA ILE A 714 10.65 40.29 18.40
C ILE A 714 10.88 41.29 17.25
N PRO A 715 10.10 42.38 17.13
CA PRO A 715 10.34 43.45 16.14
C PRO A 715 11.72 44.11 16.27
N ASN A 716 12.21 44.73 15.19
CA ASN A 716 13.49 45.46 15.10
C ASN A 716 14.71 44.68 15.62
N THR A 717 14.68 43.34 15.55
CA THR A 717 15.67 42.44 16.15
C THR A 717 16.41 41.66 15.07
N THR A 718 17.75 41.63 15.14
CA THR A 718 18.57 40.78 14.28
C THR A 718 18.57 39.36 14.83
N TYR A 719 18.28 38.41 13.96
CA TYR A 719 18.32 36.98 14.25
C TYR A 719 19.37 36.28 13.38
N TYR A 720 19.93 35.21 13.93
CA TYR A 720 20.86 34.29 13.29
C TYR A 720 20.24 32.90 13.30
N TRP A 721 20.30 32.20 12.18
CA TRP A 721 19.71 30.87 12.04
C TRP A 721 20.62 29.92 11.28
N ARG A 722 20.49 28.63 11.61
CA ARG A 722 21.21 27.54 10.94
C ARG A 722 20.37 26.27 10.98
N VAL A 723 20.64 25.37 10.04
CA VAL A 723 20.04 24.04 9.99
C VAL A 723 21.16 23.01 10.12
N ILE A 724 20.97 22.04 11.01
CA ILE A 724 21.89 20.93 11.23
C ILE A 724 21.17 19.65 10.75
N PRO A 725 21.61 19.02 9.65
CA PRO A 725 21.04 17.75 9.20
C PRO A 725 21.48 16.61 10.12
N SER A 726 20.69 15.53 10.19
CA SER A 726 21.06 14.31 10.91
C SER A 726 20.49 13.05 10.27
N ASN A 727 21.11 11.91 10.57
CA ASN A 727 20.68 10.57 10.14
C ASN A 727 21.08 9.52 11.19
N ARG A 728 20.74 8.26 10.95
CA ARG A 728 21.12 7.09 11.78
C ARG A 728 22.62 6.91 12.08
N CYS A 729 23.51 7.58 11.36
CA CYS A 729 24.96 7.51 11.53
C CYS A 729 25.54 8.66 12.36
N GLY A 730 24.76 9.72 12.58
CA GLY A 730 25.12 10.85 13.43
C GLY A 730 24.47 12.18 13.00
N ASP A 731 24.83 13.23 13.71
CA ASP A 731 24.40 14.61 13.45
C ASP A 731 25.47 15.40 12.70
N GLY A 732 25.04 16.40 11.93
CA GLY A 732 25.91 17.38 11.31
C GLY A 732 26.67 18.21 12.34
N ALA A 733 27.93 18.53 12.04
CA ALA A 733 28.77 19.32 12.94
C ALA A 733 28.27 20.77 13.02
N THR A 734 27.83 21.20 14.20
CA THR A 734 27.16 22.52 14.40
C THR A 734 28.06 23.71 14.10
N ASN A 735 29.38 23.54 14.15
CA ASN A 735 30.40 24.53 13.79
C ASN A 735 30.69 24.60 12.28
N LEU A 736 30.14 23.69 11.48
CA LEU A 736 30.24 23.68 10.01
C LEU A 736 28.94 24.10 9.32
N ALA A 737 27.81 24.12 10.04
CA ALA A 737 26.53 24.56 9.51
C ALA A 737 26.59 26.03 9.06
N PHE A 738 26.03 26.34 7.87
CA PHE A 738 25.90 27.72 7.43
C PHE A 738 24.99 28.49 8.40
N VAL A 739 25.50 29.62 8.88
CA VAL A 739 24.74 30.58 9.67
C VAL A 739 24.30 31.69 8.75
N ASN A 740 22.99 31.87 8.63
CA ASN A 740 22.40 32.99 7.93
C ASN A 740 21.77 33.98 8.91
N SER A 741 21.59 35.24 8.51
CA SER A 741 20.99 36.27 9.38
C SER A 741 19.97 37.11 8.64
N PHE A 742 19.00 37.62 9.40
CA PHE A 742 17.99 38.56 8.94
C PHE A 742 17.62 39.50 10.08
N LYS A 743 16.91 40.59 9.78
CA LYS A 743 16.42 41.54 10.78
C LYS A 743 14.93 41.82 10.60
N THR A 744 14.16 41.61 11.65
CA THR A 744 12.73 41.96 11.67
C THR A 744 12.54 43.48 11.60
N GLY A 745 11.49 43.92 10.92
CA GLY A 745 11.09 45.34 10.89
C GLY A 745 10.36 45.77 12.17
N ILE A 746 9.86 47.00 12.18
CA ILE A 746 8.86 47.44 13.17
C ILE A 746 7.50 47.01 12.66
N LEU A 747 6.68 46.40 13.53
CA LEU A 747 5.34 45.93 13.15
C LEU A 747 4.28 46.92 13.63
N THR A 748 3.65 47.65 12.69
CA THR A 748 2.61 48.64 12.98
C THR A 748 1.24 48.07 12.60
N CYS A 749 0.55 47.53 13.60
CA CYS A 749 -0.77 46.93 13.48
C CYS A 749 -1.91 47.95 13.60
N GLY A 750 -3.09 47.59 13.06
CA GLY A 750 -4.32 48.37 13.18
C GLY A 750 -5.00 48.76 11.86
N ASN A 751 -4.47 48.31 10.71
CA ASN A 751 -5.09 48.51 9.41
C ASN A 751 -6.13 47.41 9.18
N THR A 752 -7.42 47.74 9.17
CA THR A 752 -8.49 46.78 8.88
C THR A 752 -9.25 47.20 7.64
N PHE A 753 -9.27 46.32 6.64
CA PHE A 753 -9.94 46.49 5.36
C PHE A 753 -11.18 45.61 5.34
N VAL A 754 -12.36 46.22 5.36
CA VAL A 754 -13.65 45.52 5.41
C VAL A 754 -14.22 45.44 4.00
N ALA A 755 -14.70 44.27 3.59
CA ALA A 755 -15.43 44.14 2.33
C ALA A 755 -16.65 45.08 2.29
N THR A 756 -16.94 45.63 1.11
CA THR A 756 -18.12 46.50 0.91
C THR A 756 -19.03 46.02 -0.22
N ASP A 757 -18.52 45.17 -1.13
CA ASP A 757 -19.30 44.53 -2.19
C ASP A 757 -19.59 43.07 -1.84
N PHE A 758 -20.87 42.78 -1.59
CA PHE A 758 -21.41 41.44 -1.31
C PHE A 758 -22.34 40.95 -2.44
N SER A 759 -22.23 41.51 -3.65
CA SER A 759 -23.06 41.13 -4.80
C SER A 759 -22.97 39.65 -5.16
N ASN A 760 -21.82 39.01 -4.92
CA ASN A 760 -21.57 37.57 -5.14
C ASN A 760 -21.36 36.80 -3.81
N ALA A 761 -22.05 37.20 -2.73
CA ALA A 761 -21.94 36.58 -1.41
C ALA A 761 -22.76 35.29 -1.22
N ILE A 762 -23.73 35.04 -2.09
CA ILE A 762 -24.67 33.91 -1.98
C ILE A 762 -23.98 32.63 -2.45
N ILE A 763 -24.04 31.60 -1.62
CA ILE A 763 -23.65 30.23 -1.94
C ILE A 763 -24.95 29.48 -2.28
N GLY A 764 -25.11 29.15 -3.56
CA GLY A 764 -26.32 28.54 -4.10
C GLY A 764 -26.35 27.03 -3.90
N THR A 765 -27.56 26.45 -3.93
CA THR A 765 -27.82 25.05 -3.56
C THR A 765 -27.48 24.02 -4.64
N THR A 766 -26.39 24.23 -5.36
CA THR A 766 -25.99 23.46 -6.54
C THR A 766 -24.48 23.24 -6.54
N ALA A 767 -24.07 21.99 -6.76
CA ALA A 767 -22.67 21.56 -6.78
C ALA A 767 -21.78 22.47 -7.62
N ASN A 768 -20.60 22.79 -7.05
CA ASN A 768 -19.63 23.74 -7.56
C ASN A 768 -20.14 25.20 -7.59
N SER A 769 -21.02 25.55 -6.63
CA SER A 769 -21.40 26.95 -6.40
C SER A 769 -20.20 27.73 -5.86
N VAL A 770 -19.94 28.91 -6.43
CA VAL A 770 -18.81 29.76 -6.03
C VAL A 770 -19.32 31.12 -5.58
N ALA A 771 -19.01 31.49 -4.33
CA ALA A 771 -19.16 32.84 -3.82
C ALA A 771 -17.80 33.54 -3.76
N THR A 772 -17.76 34.83 -4.12
CA THR A 772 -16.53 35.63 -4.15
C THR A 772 -16.75 37.02 -3.58
N ILE A 773 -15.94 37.43 -2.60
CA ILE A 773 -16.00 38.77 -2.01
C ILE A 773 -14.68 39.50 -2.25
N PRO A 774 -14.68 40.62 -3.01
CA PRO A 774 -13.51 41.48 -3.16
C PRO A 774 -13.30 42.36 -1.91
N ILE A 775 -12.04 42.55 -1.53
CA ILE A 775 -11.58 43.36 -0.42
C ILE A 775 -10.50 44.30 -0.95
N GLU A 776 -10.79 45.59 -1.04
CA GLU A 776 -9.84 46.59 -1.52
C GLU A 776 -8.87 46.99 -0.39
N VAL A 777 -7.58 46.71 -0.60
CA VAL A 777 -6.49 47.07 0.32
C VAL A 777 -5.67 48.21 -0.31
N THR A 778 -5.45 49.28 0.46
CA THR A 778 -4.69 50.46 0.03
C THR A 778 -3.87 51.03 1.18
N GLY A 779 -2.72 51.62 0.88
CA GLY A 779 -1.92 52.36 1.85
C GLY A 779 -0.41 52.28 1.65
N GLY A 780 0.06 51.57 0.63
CA GLY A 780 1.48 51.26 0.42
C GLY A 780 2.00 50.27 1.46
N LEU A 781 1.15 49.39 1.99
CA LEU A 781 1.52 48.51 3.10
C LEU A 781 2.36 47.33 2.62
N THR A 782 3.32 46.91 3.44
CA THR A 782 4.03 45.62 3.30
C THR A 782 3.56 44.70 4.41
N ILE A 783 3.09 43.49 4.08
CA ILE A 783 2.46 42.58 5.04
C ILE A 783 3.50 42.07 6.03
N GLY A 784 3.34 42.41 7.31
CA GLY A 784 4.12 41.84 8.42
C GLY A 784 3.36 40.79 9.21
N ASP A 785 2.03 40.86 9.15
CA ASP A 785 1.07 39.88 9.65
C ASP A 785 -0.26 40.16 8.93
N ILE A 786 -1.04 39.12 8.61
CA ILE A 786 -2.36 39.25 7.98
C ILE A 786 -3.33 38.23 8.56
N ASN A 787 -4.44 38.72 9.12
CA ASN A 787 -5.49 37.91 9.71
C ASN A 787 -6.82 38.10 8.96
N VAL A 788 -7.55 37.01 8.73
CA VAL A 788 -8.83 37.01 8.00
C VAL A 788 -9.98 36.86 8.99
N ASN A 789 -10.81 37.88 9.17
CA ASN A 789 -12.03 37.76 9.95
C ASN A 789 -13.16 37.29 9.02
N LEU A 790 -13.77 36.15 9.31
CA LEU A 790 -14.80 35.52 8.48
C LEU A 790 -16.04 35.21 9.32
N ASN A 791 -17.18 35.72 8.86
CA ASN A 791 -18.51 35.31 9.31
C ASN A 791 -19.32 34.84 8.08
N LEU A 792 -19.80 33.60 8.12
CA LEU A 792 -20.53 32.94 7.05
C LEU A 792 -21.61 32.03 7.67
N THR A 793 -22.81 32.08 7.10
CA THR A 793 -23.91 31.19 7.45
C THR A 793 -24.12 30.18 6.33
N HIS A 794 -24.06 28.89 6.63
CA HIS A 794 -24.28 27.78 5.71
C HIS A 794 -24.44 26.49 6.54
N THR A 795 -25.40 25.65 6.16
CA THR A 795 -25.63 24.34 6.78
C THR A 795 -24.78 23.27 6.11
N TYR A 796 -23.94 22.58 6.89
CA TYR A 796 -22.85 21.69 6.44
C TYR A 796 -21.64 22.42 5.86
N ILE A 797 -20.83 22.98 6.75
CA ILE A 797 -19.59 23.66 6.36
C ILE A 797 -18.51 22.71 5.80
N GLN A 798 -18.71 21.38 5.88
CA GLN A 798 -17.86 20.38 5.23
C GLN A 798 -17.95 20.42 3.71
N ASP A 799 -19.02 20.95 3.12
CA ASP A 799 -19.22 20.88 1.67
C ASP A 799 -18.35 21.91 0.92
N MET A 800 -17.62 22.77 1.66
CA MET A 800 -16.92 23.93 1.13
C MET A 800 -15.40 23.93 1.31
N LYS A 801 -14.72 24.46 0.29
CA LYS A 801 -13.31 24.89 0.35
C LYS A 801 -13.23 26.42 0.33
N TYR A 802 -12.34 26.97 1.16
CA TYR A 802 -12.27 28.40 1.42
C TYR A 802 -10.86 28.91 1.09
N PHE A 803 -10.76 29.97 0.31
CA PHE A 803 -9.49 30.51 -0.15
C PHE A 803 -9.41 32.03 0.01
N LEU A 804 -8.25 32.53 0.42
CA LEU A 804 -7.87 33.92 0.23
C LEU A 804 -6.95 34.03 -1.00
N GLU A 805 -7.38 34.78 -2.00
CA GLU A 805 -6.61 35.08 -3.20
C GLU A 805 -6.02 36.50 -3.09
N GLY A 806 -4.70 36.62 -3.24
CA GLY A 806 -3.99 37.90 -3.27
C GLY A 806 -4.17 38.66 -4.58
N PRO A 807 -3.82 39.95 -4.63
CA PRO A 807 -3.92 40.74 -5.83
C PRO A 807 -2.95 40.28 -6.93
N SER A 808 -3.32 40.53 -8.18
CA SER A 808 -2.51 40.18 -9.36
C SER A 808 -1.14 40.88 -9.39
N SER A 809 -0.98 42.00 -8.67
CA SER A 809 0.28 42.71 -8.46
C SER A 809 1.36 41.85 -7.77
N ILE A 810 0.95 40.89 -6.94
CA ILE A 810 1.85 39.94 -6.26
C ILE A 810 1.73 38.51 -6.84
N GLY A 811 1.13 38.37 -8.03
CA GLY A 811 1.00 37.09 -8.75
C GLY A 811 -0.21 36.24 -8.38
N SER A 812 -1.21 36.82 -7.70
CA SER A 812 -2.42 36.11 -7.23
C SER A 812 -2.14 34.81 -6.44
N PRO A 813 -1.36 34.88 -5.34
CA PRO A 813 -1.16 33.75 -4.45
C PRO A 813 -2.49 33.32 -3.84
N LEU A 814 -2.72 32.01 -3.77
CA LEU A 814 -3.93 31.41 -3.23
C LEU A 814 -3.59 30.69 -1.92
N ILE A 815 -4.24 31.08 -0.82
CA ILE A 815 -4.06 30.50 0.51
C ILE A 815 -5.35 29.78 0.89
N MET A 816 -5.28 28.46 1.12
CA MET A 816 -6.41 27.69 1.63
C MET A 816 -6.65 27.98 3.13
N LEU A 817 -7.82 28.51 3.44
CA LEU A 817 -8.23 28.86 4.80
C LEU A 817 -8.83 27.64 5.52
N PHE A 818 -9.76 26.94 4.86
CA PHE A 818 -10.32 25.66 5.32
C PHE A 818 -10.53 24.73 4.13
N ASP A 819 -10.41 23.43 4.40
CA ASP A 819 -10.68 22.35 3.45
C ASP A 819 -11.73 21.42 4.07
N GLU A 820 -12.94 21.43 3.50
CA GLU A 820 -14.08 20.57 3.86
C GLU A 820 -14.26 20.37 5.40
N PRO A 821 -14.30 21.47 6.20
CA PRO A 821 -14.18 21.38 7.65
C PRO A 821 -15.43 20.85 8.36
N CYS A 822 -15.22 20.21 9.51
CA CYS A 822 -16.22 20.06 10.57
C CYS A 822 -17.49 19.22 10.33
N GLY A 823 -17.59 18.44 9.27
CA GLY A 823 -18.68 17.47 9.14
C GLY A 823 -20.06 18.11 8.95
N ASP A 824 -21.11 17.44 9.40
CA ASP A 824 -22.51 17.89 9.39
C ASP A 824 -22.81 19.10 10.32
N ASN A 825 -21.83 19.95 10.64
CA ASN A 825 -22.01 21.14 11.48
C ASN A 825 -22.17 22.41 10.65
N ASP A 826 -22.75 23.46 11.26
CA ASP A 826 -23.16 24.69 10.57
C ASP A 826 -22.37 25.93 11.04
N ASP A 827 -22.29 26.91 10.14
CA ASP A 827 -21.80 28.28 10.33
C ASP A 827 -20.34 28.48 10.81
N ILE A 828 -19.71 29.57 10.35
CA ILE A 828 -18.36 30.00 10.75
C ILE A 828 -18.42 31.45 11.26
N ASN A 829 -17.77 31.74 12.39
CA ASN A 829 -17.57 33.09 12.90
C ASN A 829 -16.22 33.20 13.64
N CYS A 830 -15.13 33.31 12.88
CA CYS A 830 -13.76 33.20 13.39
C CYS A 830 -12.81 34.25 12.81
N THR A 831 -11.66 34.39 13.45
CA THR A 831 -10.47 35.07 12.90
C THR A 831 -9.44 34.00 12.56
N LEU A 832 -9.01 33.93 11.31
CA LEU A 832 -7.88 33.08 10.90
C LEU A 832 -6.56 33.83 11.12
N ASP A 833 -5.65 33.17 11.83
CA ASP A 833 -4.36 33.68 12.33
C ASP A 833 -3.41 32.48 12.53
N ASP A 834 -2.17 32.54 12.03
CA ASP A 834 -1.18 31.45 12.17
C ASP A 834 -0.76 31.20 13.64
N ALA A 835 -0.91 32.21 14.50
CA ALA A 835 -0.73 32.13 15.96
C ALA A 835 -1.99 31.68 16.71
N GLY A 836 -3.11 31.45 16.00
CA GLY A 836 -4.33 30.87 16.53
C GLY A 836 -4.15 29.41 16.99
N ILE A 837 -5.24 28.80 17.47
CA ILE A 837 -5.26 27.35 17.76
C ILE A 837 -5.72 26.57 16.53
N ASN A 838 -5.43 25.27 16.45
CA ASN A 838 -6.12 24.43 15.47
C ASN A 838 -7.62 24.53 15.75
N PHE A 839 -8.45 24.75 14.71
CA PHE A 839 -9.90 24.86 14.91
C PHE A 839 -10.46 23.55 15.49
N THR A 840 -11.50 23.69 16.31
CA THR A 840 -12.25 22.56 16.86
C THR A 840 -13.72 22.76 16.53
N CYS A 841 -14.36 21.71 16.04
CA CYS A 841 -15.73 21.76 15.58
C CYS A 841 -16.69 21.73 16.78
N GLY A 842 -17.34 22.87 17.04
CA GLY A 842 -18.36 22.99 18.05
C GLY A 842 -19.66 22.29 17.62
N ALA A 843 -20.29 21.57 18.55
CA ALA A 843 -21.57 20.87 18.32
C ALA A 843 -22.81 21.81 18.29
N THR A 844 -22.59 23.11 18.12
CA THR A 844 -23.62 24.16 18.04
C THR A 844 -23.12 25.27 17.12
N ALA A 845 -23.96 25.72 16.19
CA ALA A 845 -23.64 26.81 15.28
C ALA A 845 -23.37 28.15 16.01
N PRO A 846 -22.36 28.95 15.61
CA PRO A 846 -21.32 28.62 14.63
C PRO A 846 -20.33 27.57 15.14
N SER A 847 -20.05 26.56 14.31
CA SER A 847 -19.19 25.43 14.69
C SER A 847 -17.72 25.85 14.83
N ILE A 848 -17.26 26.78 13.99
CA ILE A 848 -15.90 27.34 14.07
C ILE A 848 -15.96 28.76 14.62
N ILE A 849 -15.33 28.98 15.78
CA ILE A 849 -15.31 30.27 16.48
C ILE A 849 -13.93 30.63 17.03
N GLY A 850 -13.69 31.92 17.24
CA GLY A 850 -12.47 32.44 17.88
C GLY A 850 -11.27 32.56 16.93
N ASN A 851 -10.05 32.57 17.49
CA ASN A 851 -8.82 32.70 16.71
C ASN A 851 -8.27 31.32 16.35
N VAL A 852 -8.34 30.97 15.06
CA VAL A 852 -8.01 29.63 14.56
C VAL A 852 -6.96 29.67 13.46
N LYS A 853 -6.24 28.56 13.24
CA LYS A 853 -5.28 28.46 12.15
C LYS A 853 -5.96 28.16 10.81
N PRO A 854 -5.45 28.73 9.70
CA PRO A 854 -5.77 28.28 8.35
C PRO A 854 -5.12 26.92 8.03
N ILE A 855 -5.48 26.31 6.89
CA ILE A 855 -4.82 25.12 6.35
C ILE A 855 -3.44 25.48 5.78
N ASP A 856 -3.39 26.47 4.88
CA ASP A 856 -2.15 27.07 4.38
C ASP A 856 -1.76 28.27 5.24
N TYR A 857 -0.48 28.40 5.59
CA TYR A 857 -0.01 29.51 6.43
C TYR A 857 -0.20 30.88 5.77
N LEU A 858 -0.87 31.80 6.47
CA LEU A 858 -1.04 33.19 6.05
C LEU A 858 0.31 33.91 5.95
N ALA A 859 1.30 33.50 6.75
CA ALA A 859 2.68 33.97 6.69
C ALA A 859 3.42 33.70 5.38
N ASN A 860 2.87 32.87 4.47
CA ASN A 860 3.37 32.78 3.10
C ASN A 860 3.16 34.09 2.31
N LEU A 861 2.25 34.97 2.77
CA LEU A 861 2.01 36.31 2.24
C LEU A 861 2.89 37.38 2.89
N ASN A 862 3.60 37.06 3.98
CA ASN A 862 4.42 38.03 4.69
C ASN A 862 5.60 38.51 3.82
N ASN A 863 5.99 39.76 4.03
CA ASN A 863 6.97 40.53 3.26
C ASN A 863 6.51 40.91 1.82
N LEU A 864 5.29 40.56 1.40
CA LEU A 864 4.72 41.00 0.13
C LEU A 864 4.01 42.36 0.26
N PRO A 865 3.90 43.16 -0.82
CA PRO A 865 3.01 44.32 -0.87
C PRO A 865 1.55 43.91 -0.66
N ALA A 866 0.80 44.68 0.13
CA ALA A 866 -0.61 44.40 0.41
C ALA A 866 -1.59 45.05 -0.59
N ASP A 867 -1.18 46.15 -1.23
CA ASP A 867 -2.07 46.99 -2.03
C ASP A 867 -2.64 46.28 -3.26
N GLY A 868 -3.97 46.33 -3.39
CA GLY A 868 -4.74 45.71 -4.47
C GLY A 868 -6.07 45.12 -4.00
N ILE A 869 -6.76 44.42 -4.91
CA ILE A 869 -8.00 43.70 -4.60
C ILE A 869 -7.64 42.28 -4.18
N TRP A 870 -7.92 41.94 -2.92
CA TRP A 870 -7.92 40.57 -2.41
C TRP A 870 -9.30 39.96 -2.64
N THR A 871 -9.38 38.65 -2.81
CA THR A 871 -10.67 37.96 -2.99
C THR A 871 -10.79 36.80 -2.01
N LEU A 872 -11.79 36.85 -1.12
CA LEU A 872 -12.26 35.63 -0.46
C LEU A 872 -13.07 34.83 -1.48
N ARG A 873 -12.69 33.58 -1.72
CA ARG A 873 -13.38 32.65 -2.61
C ARG A 873 -13.85 31.44 -1.80
N VAL A 874 -15.14 31.16 -1.81
CA VAL A 874 -15.74 29.96 -1.21
C VAL A 874 -16.32 29.11 -2.33
N ILE A 875 -15.91 27.86 -2.41
CA ILE A 875 -16.39 26.88 -3.39
C ILE A 875 -17.13 25.80 -2.61
N ASP A 876 -18.44 25.72 -2.81
CA ASP A 876 -19.28 24.64 -2.35
C ASP A 876 -19.30 23.56 -3.44
N ALA A 877 -18.72 22.40 -3.16
CA ALA A 877 -18.56 21.32 -4.14
C ALA A 877 -19.82 20.45 -4.29
N TYR A 878 -20.78 20.55 -3.37
CA TYR A 878 -21.89 19.59 -3.21
C TYR A 878 -23.26 20.29 -3.33
N ASN A 879 -24.35 19.57 -3.08
CA ASN A 879 -25.70 20.05 -3.40
C ASN A 879 -26.78 19.65 -2.40
N GLY A 880 -27.62 20.61 -2.04
CA GLY A 880 -28.86 20.39 -1.28
C GLY A 880 -29.20 21.55 -0.34
N ASP A 881 -28.18 22.25 0.10
CA ASP A 881 -28.12 23.32 1.08
C ASP A 881 -27.35 24.51 0.50
N GLY A 882 -27.28 25.61 1.24
CA GLY A 882 -26.64 26.82 0.76
C GLY A 882 -26.52 27.87 1.85
N GLY A 883 -25.89 28.97 1.52
CA GLY A 883 -25.44 29.92 2.52
C GLY A 883 -25.13 31.31 1.99
N ILE A 884 -24.52 32.11 2.84
CA ILE A 884 -24.12 33.48 2.53
C ILE A 884 -22.90 33.89 3.36
N ILE A 885 -21.95 34.56 2.72
CA ILE A 885 -20.85 35.23 3.43
C ILE A 885 -21.43 36.50 4.07
N ASN A 886 -21.59 36.49 5.40
CA ASN A 886 -22.19 37.60 6.15
C ASN A 886 -21.25 38.80 6.25
N SER A 887 -19.96 38.55 6.49
CA SER A 887 -18.92 39.58 6.49
C SER A 887 -17.53 38.98 6.36
N VAL A 888 -16.62 39.68 5.66
CA VAL A 888 -15.18 39.39 5.68
C VAL A 888 -14.37 40.69 5.81
N SER A 889 -13.27 40.63 6.55
CA SER A 889 -12.27 41.71 6.60
C SER A 889 -10.85 41.18 6.77
N LEU A 890 -9.88 41.93 6.26
CA LEU A 890 -8.44 41.67 6.44
C LEU A 890 -7.89 42.65 7.48
N SER A 891 -7.30 42.11 8.54
CA SER A 891 -6.51 42.89 9.51
C SER A 891 -5.03 42.72 9.18
N ILE A 892 -4.36 43.80 8.76
CA ILE A 892 -2.98 43.80 8.28
C ILE A 892 -2.10 44.64 9.22
N CYS A 893 -1.01 44.03 9.67
CA CYS A 893 0.08 44.75 10.29
C CYS A 893 1.14 45.11 9.25
N ASN A 894 1.53 46.39 9.20
CA ASN A 894 2.51 46.90 8.26
C ASN A 894 3.94 46.66 8.76
N ILE A 895 4.88 46.26 7.89
CA ILE A 895 6.30 46.26 8.23
C ILE A 895 6.92 47.63 7.90
N GLU A 896 7.35 48.34 8.93
CA GLU A 896 8.00 49.64 8.82
C GLU A 896 9.51 49.54 9.07
N GLN A 897 10.28 50.14 8.15
CA GLN A 897 11.72 50.30 8.32
C GLN A 897 11.98 51.10 9.61
N PRO A 898 12.82 50.62 10.54
CA PRO A 898 13.18 51.41 11.71
C PRO A 898 13.87 52.69 11.27
N LEU A 899 13.34 53.84 11.72
CA LEU A 899 13.92 55.16 11.46
C LEU A 899 15.39 55.17 11.89
N THR A 900 16.30 55.13 10.91
CA THR A 900 17.70 55.42 11.13
C THR A 900 17.86 56.90 11.46
N GLU A 901 18.80 57.24 12.34
CA GLU A 901 19.26 58.63 12.41
C GLU A 901 19.76 59.01 11.01
N SER A 902 19.19 60.07 10.45
CA SER A 902 19.62 60.57 9.15
C SER A 902 21.01 61.17 9.29
N ASN A 903 22.04 60.39 8.98
CA ASN A 903 23.38 60.92 8.73
C ASN A 903 23.28 61.89 7.55
N ASN A 904 23.17 63.17 7.84
CA ASN A 904 23.05 64.22 6.84
C ASN A 904 24.44 64.45 6.22
N THR A 905 24.79 63.61 5.25
CA THR A 905 26.08 63.56 4.56
C THR A 905 26.53 64.90 3.96
N LEU A 906 25.62 65.86 3.81
CA LEU A 906 25.90 67.22 3.34
C LEU A 906 26.44 68.16 4.43
N SER A 907 26.26 67.88 5.74
CA SER A 907 26.71 68.78 6.80
C SER A 907 28.21 68.77 7.05
N GLU A 908 28.95 67.80 6.50
CA GLU A 908 30.41 67.75 6.59
C GLU A 908 31.13 68.43 5.41
N ILE A 909 30.40 68.78 4.35
CA ILE A 909 30.99 69.35 3.13
C ILE A 909 31.57 70.73 3.42
N LYS A 910 32.89 70.88 3.22
CA LYS A 910 33.60 72.15 3.37
C LYS A 910 33.97 72.70 2.00
N VAL A 911 33.59 73.95 1.74
CA VAL A 911 33.85 74.65 0.47
C VAL A 911 34.79 75.82 0.73
N TYR A 912 35.95 75.83 0.07
CA TYR A 912 36.96 76.88 0.26
C TYR A 912 37.76 77.23 -1.02
N PRO A 913 38.04 78.53 -1.27
CA PRO A 913 37.56 79.71 -0.54
C PRO A 913 36.12 80.09 -0.91
N ASN A 914 35.40 80.72 0.01
CA ASN A 914 34.10 81.35 -0.24
C ASN A 914 34.10 82.77 0.38
N PRO A 915 33.90 83.85 -0.39
CA PRO A 915 33.66 83.88 -1.84
C PRO A 915 34.92 83.64 -2.68
N ALA A 916 34.77 82.90 -3.79
CA ALA A 916 35.79 82.72 -4.81
C ALA A 916 35.44 83.48 -6.11
N LYS A 917 36.47 83.83 -6.89
CA LYS A 917 36.34 84.35 -8.27
C LYS A 917 37.05 83.45 -9.30
N GLY A 918 37.13 82.16 -9.00
CA GLY A 918 37.87 81.16 -9.76
C GLY A 918 37.59 79.75 -9.24
N ILE A 919 38.60 78.88 -9.25
CA ILE A 919 38.49 77.50 -8.77
C ILE A 919 38.10 77.46 -7.28
N ILE A 920 37.22 76.53 -6.93
CA ILE A 920 36.75 76.28 -5.56
C ILE A 920 37.08 74.81 -5.24
N ASN A 921 37.55 74.55 -4.02
CA ASN A 921 37.75 73.18 -3.53
C ASN A 921 36.54 72.76 -2.69
N ILE A 922 36.08 71.52 -2.89
CA ILE A 922 35.02 70.89 -2.13
C ILE A 922 35.61 69.67 -1.44
N ASP A 923 35.66 69.69 -0.11
CA ASP A 923 36.06 68.56 0.73
C ASP A 923 34.79 67.78 1.14
N LEU A 924 34.79 66.47 0.87
CA LEU A 924 33.64 65.55 0.95
C LEU A 924 33.91 64.42 1.97
N SER A 925 34.47 64.77 3.14
CA SER A 925 35.03 63.89 4.18
C SER A 925 34.46 62.46 4.19
N SER A 926 35.24 61.52 3.64
CA SER A 926 35.05 60.07 3.74
C SER A 926 33.63 59.53 3.51
N LEU A 927 32.92 60.04 2.49
CA LEU A 927 31.69 59.41 2.01
C LEU A 927 31.99 58.12 1.23
N SER A 928 31.85 56.97 1.89
CA SER A 928 31.97 55.65 1.26
C SER A 928 30.69 55.26 0.51
N TYR A 929 30.65 55.49 -0.79
CA TYR A 929 29.58 54.99 -1.68
C TYR A 929 29.99 53.66 -2.35
N SER A 930 29.14 52.65 -2.26
CA SER A 930 29.24 51.45 -3.10
C SER A 930 28.48 51.65 -4.41
N ASN A 931 29.23 51.76 -5.52
CA ASN A 931 28.81 51.64 -6.92
C ASN A 931 27.44 52.23 -7.31
N SER A 932 27.43 53.52 -7.67
CA SER A 932 26.51 54.04 -8.69
C SER A 932 27.29 54.93 -9.66
N THR A 933 27.16 54.64 -10.96
CA THR A 933 27.80 55.41 -12.02
C THR A 933 27.01 56.70 -12.24
N MET A 934 27.61 57.87 -12.00
CA MET A 934 27.00 59.13 -12.41
C MET A 934 27.20 59.37 -13.91
N TYR A 935 26.12 59.82 -14.56
CA TYR A 935 26.11 60.50 -15.86
C TYR A 935 25.69 61.95 -15.66
#